data_AF-A0A438NFR7-F1
#
_entry.id   AF-A0A438NFR7-F1
#
_cell.length_a   1.000
_cell.length_b   1.000
_cell.length_c   1.000
_cell.angle_alpha   90.00
_cell.angle_beta   90.00
_cell.angle_gamma   90.00
#
_symmetry.space_group_name_H-M   'P 1'
#
loop_
_entity.id
_entity.type
_entity.pdbx_description
1 polymer ?
#
loop_
_entity_poly.entity_id
_entity_poly.type
_entity_poly.pdbx_seq_one_letter_code
_entity_poly.pdbx_strand_id
1 'polypeptide(L)'
;MHGLMSTSTSTSTSTHGSACITCRRRRRKCDKTLPSCYRCEVRGILCEGYVWRWAEAVSSNPSCAGKSRESFPQSRARKLSRLHPTQSPSLVSAEDVGGHGFASHCLHPFPGASASSPAEGSDSSSVISPTSLPNHSGGYNDGYLIDPATIPDGLGDLVNYDAQHVGSRFFLDAEPSENPYLLHIVPMASTVPPVRFALASQASCHLSTRLGDDRLFEQSLRLRIVAINLLRQRLHDPIPSQAPGNLAAIQLLAQLDLCLGYCTELDIHLRAAKHLMESSSNELSPGGFVEQGLICLDIMGSTTSSREPIFTQAELYKHTNLKTPTPDQEWSFEVLPCPLFLVDIIASATLMYRSAQRDDMCAGNVLTQKALCLKHRLLEWQPRPQKTKNRVHLVQAFRSGVLLFLNEGKDPELGHMNDKDTTMTAETEGSTSDTNTHGAYDHGLSSLQEKKSVFAKMRAWELWLDKRLKFEPMGIDRLPEDARKPPRTLNMMLLWFSLLMAPGMITIGALGPIFGLSVADSIMITCIGNAMGSLVPAWTVTLVPQTGLRAVAVSRYAFGIQGSKICGALTVFVNIGYAVIGAILAGQFLRAVSGGSLDISLGIVLVVLLALVVSFLGYHVLHHYESVAWILIFILMLVQWGQSAPRFPSDITTHELQGIDYVGSALTFFAIMFGQCVAWCACAGDYYVHFPADVNKWKLAGLTWMGMFIPTTFGALLGCYIGGAIFSDDELFQVYETSGIGQVILDLLHPSGFSGFVGVVYAFAALANLAATFYSSALAVQVLHSRFIEIPRFIWVLVFGVITLALALGGRNVFEHVISNLLPILGYWTICFSSVLFIEHYVFRPRLGGYDLEGWRDSKRTPVGLAAVATLLTCIGLSFLGMCQTWFVGPIAKQIGAYGGDVSDYIIIVVAPIMYFLCRSWEIKVFGR
;
A
#
# COMPACT_ATOMS: atom_id res chain seq x y z
N MET A 1 20.22 56.06 25.23
CA MET A 1 19.64 55.65 26.53
C MET A 1 18.15 55.45 26.30
N HIS A 2 17.74 54.23 25.96
CA HIS A 2 17.17 53.22 26.87
C HIS A 2 15.82 53.62 27.47
N GLY A 3 14.75 52.89 27.14
CA GLY A 3 13.46 53.04 27.82
C GLY A 3 12.23 52.37 27.18
N LEU A 4 12.27 51.04 27.04
CA LEU A 4 11.14 50.08 27.12
C LEU A 4 9.73 50.51 26.62
N MET A 5 9.37 50.03 25.42
CA MET A 5 7.99 49.64 25.09
C MET A 5 8.01 48.25 24.46
N SER A 6 7.61 47.25 25.25
CA SER A 6 7.39 45.88 24.84
C SER A 6 6.05 45.75 24.13
N THR A 7 6.10 45.51 22.81
CA THR A 7 4.99 45.01 22.01
C THR A 7 4.79 43.52 22.27
N SER A 8 3.71 43.15 22.96
CA SER A 8 3.24 41.75 23.01
C SER A 8 2.28 41.49 21.85
N THR A 9 2.83 41.18 20.68
CA THR A 9 2.06 40.51 19.61
C THR A 9 1.87 39.05 20.00
N SER A 10 0.69 38.71 20.52
CA SER A 10 0.27 37.32 20.73
C SER A 10 0.02 36.66 19.38
N THR A 11 1.01 35.98 18.83
CA THR A 11 0.81 35.05 17.71
C THR A 11 0.05 33.83 18.22
N SER A 12 -1.27 33.81 18.02
CA SER A 12 -2.09 32.61 18.13
C SER A 12 -1.61 31.60 17.07
N THR A 13 -0.87 30.58 17.49
CA THR A 13 -0.52 29.43 16.66
C THR A 13 -1.80 28.67 16.32
N SER A 14 -2.29 28.84 15.08
CA SER A 14 -3.48 28.13 14.60
C SER A 14 -3.17 26.64 14.44
N THR A 15 -3.76 25.80 15.29
CA THR A 15 -3.71 24.32 15.27
C THR A 15 -4.58 23.69 14.15
N HIS A 16 -5.08 24.50 13.21
CA HIS A 16 -5.98 24.07 12.14
C HIS A 16 -5.42 24.38 10.74
N GLY A 17 -4.88 23.34 10.10
CA GLY A 17 -4.43 23.41 8.71
C GLY A 17 -5.55 23.65 7.69
N SER A 18 -6.81 23.34 8.00
CA SER A 18 -7.88 23.29 7.00
C SER A 18 -9.14 24.12 7.30
N ALA A 19 -9.84 24.52 6.22
CA ALA A 19 -11.19 25.10 6.24
C ALA A 19 -12.21 24.14 6.88
N CYS A 20 -13.32 24.68 7.43
CA CYS A 20 -14.41 23.85 7.93
C CYS A 20 -14.97 22.95 6.83
N ILE A 21 -15.51 21.79 7.17
CA ILE A 21 -16.05 20.77 6.27
C ILE A 21 -17.06 21.38 5.31
N THR A 22 -17.97 22.24 5.79
CA THR A 22 -18.93 22.95 4.91
C THR A 22 -18.22 23.85 3.92
N CYS A 23 -17.26 24.67 4.35
CA CYS A 23 -16.49 25.53 3.45
C CYS A 23 -15.59 24.73 2.51
N ARG A 24 -15.02 23.61 2.95
CA ARG A 24 -14.19 22.71 2.16
C ARG A 24 -15.02 22.00 1.09
N ARG A 25 -16.12 21.36 1.47
CA ARG A 25 -17.07 20.70 0.56
C ARG A 25 -17.67 21.67 -0.44
N ARG A 26 -18.00 22.90 0.00
CA ARG A 26 -18.51 23.96 -0.87
C ARG A 26 -17.41 24.80 -1.54
N ARG A 27 -16.13 24.40 -1.40
CA ARG A 27 -14.93 25.02 -1.98
C ARG A 27 -14.85 26.55 -1.81
N ARG A 28 -15.11 27.05 -0.61
CA ARG A 28 -15.08 28.48 -0.24
C ARG A 28 -14.05 28.75 0.86
N LYS A 29 -13.46 29.95 0.83
CA LYS A 29 -12.48 30.39 1.81
C LYS A 29 -13.14 30.53 3.19
N CYS A 30 -12.72 29.68 4.12
CA CYS A 30 -13.17 29.67 5.50
C CYS A 30 -12.37 30.69 6.32
N ASP A 31 -13.06 31.48 7.12
CA ASP A 31 -12.48 32.46 8.03
C ASP A 31 -11.97 31.84 9.34
N LYS A 32 -12.14 30.52 9.50
CA LYS A 32 -11.57 29.70 10.60
C LYS A 32 -11.98 30.15 12.01
N THR A 33 -13.05 30.93 12.13
CA THR A 33 -13.67 31.29 13.41
C THR A 33 -14.34 30.08 14.04
N LEU A 34 -14.31 30.00 15.37
CA LEU A 34 -14.83 28.89 16.17
C LEU A 34 -16.03 29.36 17.00
N PRO A 35 -17.01 28.48 17.27
CA PRO A 35 -17.09 27.05 16.91
C PRO A 35 -17.58 26.78 15.47
N SER A 36 -18.23 27.77 14.86
CA SER A 36 -18.68 27.77 13.47
C SER A 36 -18.00 28.88 12.69
N CYS A 37 -17.76 28.64 11.40
CA CYS A 37 -17.22 29.67 10.54
C CYS A 37 -18.25 30.80 10.37
N TYR A 38 -17.88 32.04 10.67
CA TYR A 38 -18.74 33.22 10.55
C TYR A 38 -19.27 33.37 9.12
N ARG A 39 -18.49 32.97 8.10
CA ARG A 39 -18.96 32.95 6.71
C ARG A 39 -20.06 31.95 6.41
N CYS A 40 -20.15 30.87 7.17
CA CYS A 40 -21.18 29.84 7.09
C CYS A 40 -22.46 30.38 7.74
N GLU A 41 -22.27 31.02 8.90
CA GLU A 41 -23.33 31.57 9.74
C GLU A 41 -24.05 32.76 9.10
N VAL A 42 -23.30 33.76 8.60
CA VAL A 42 -23.87 34.94 7.90
C VAL A 42 -24.66 34.55 6.64
N ARG A 43 -24.42 33.35 6.09
CA ARG A 43 -25.09 32.86 4.89
C ARG A 43 -26.25 31.90 5.19
N GLY A 44 -26.54 31.65 6.47
CA GLY A 44 -27.59 30.71 6.88
C GLY A 44 -27.31 29.26 6.47
N ILE A 45 -26.04 28.87 6.34
CA ILE A 45 -25.63 27.52 5.94
C ILE A 45 -25.03 26.81 7.16
N LEU A 46 -25.53 25.62 7.50
CA LEU A 46 -25.03 24.81 8.61
C LEU A 46 -23.52 24.54 8.47
N CYS A 47 -22.74 24.97 9.46
CA CYS A 47 -21.31 24.76 9.53
C CYS A 47 -21.01 23.39 10.17
N GLU A 48 -20.53 22.44 9.37
CA GLU A 48 -20.23 21.05 9.74
C GLU A 48 -18.90 20.92 10.53
N GLY A 49 -18.34 22.03 11.03
CA GLY A 49 -17.12 22.03 11.85
C GLY A 49 -15.83 21.78 11.06
N TYR A 50 -14.69 21.62 11.74
CA TYR A 50 -13.35 21.49 11.12
C TYR A 50 -12.84 20.03 11.21
N VAL A 51 -12.08 19.58 10.20
CA VAL A 51 -11.35 18.30 10.26
C VAL A 51 -10.07 18.50 11.07
N TRP A 52 -9.87 17.69 12.11
CA TRP A 52 -8.68 17.75 12.96
C TRP A 52 -7.57 16.87 12.36
N ARG A 53 -6.41 17.48 12.09
CA ARG A 53 -5.12 16.76 11.97
C ARG A 53 -4.33 17.11 13.22
N TRP A 54 -3.96 16.11 14.02
CA TRP A 54 -2.96 16.30 15.07
C TRP A 54 -1.58 16.23 14.42
N ALA A 55 -0.74 17.25 14.66
CA ALA A 55 0.56 17.42 14.01
C ALA A 55 1.59 16.37 14.48
N GLU A 56 2.45 15.97 13.55
CA GLU A 56 3.62 15.10 13.74
C GLU A 56 4.67 15.74 14.65
N ALA A 57 5.20 14.96 15.60
CA ALA A 57 6.52 15.17 16.17
C ALA A 57 7.22 13.84 16.41
N VAL A 58 8.33 13.68 15.69
CA VAL A 58 9.46 12.73 15.86
C VAL A 58 9.27 11.30 15.33
N SER A 59 10.07 11.05 14.29
CA SER A 59 10.34 9.83 13.54
C SER A 59 10.89 8.66 14.36
N SER A 60 10.53 7.42 13.99
CA SER A 60 11.46 6.41 13.40
C SER A 60 10.74 5.05 13.19
N ASN A 61 10.88 4.51 11.98
CA ASN A 61 10.66 3.09 11.65
C ASN A 61 11.79 2.23 12.29
N PRO A 62 11.62 0.93 12.64
CA PRO A 62 11.36 -0.12 11.63
C PRO A 62 10.55 -1.38 12.03
N SER A 63 9.98 -2.01 11.00
CA SER A 63 9.76 -3.46 10.70
C SER A 63 9.39 -4.53 11.76
N CYS A 64 8.44 -5.38 11.34
CA CYS A 64 8.12 -6.79 11.74
C CYS A 64 7.41 -7.01 13.09
N ALA A 65 6.50 -7.98 13.30
CA ALA A 65 5.77 -8.98 12.51
C ALA A 65 4.79 -9.67 13.49
N GLY A 66 3.66 -10.23 13.02
CA GLY A 66 2.86 -11.14 13.85
C GLY A 66 1.48 -11.48 13.30
N LYS A 67 1.31 -12.73 12.84
CA LYS A 67 0.09 -13.31 12.28
C LYS A 67 -1.13 -13.21 13.20
N SER A 68 -2.28 -12.84 12.65
CA SER A 68 -3.61 -13.42 12.95
C SER A 68 -4.60 -12.98 11.86
N ARG A 69 -5.75 -13.60 11.61
CA ARG A 69 -6.16 -15.00 11.35
C ARG A 69 -7.52 -14.85 10.64
N GLU A 70 -7.68 -15.48 9.47
CA GLU A 70 -8.89 -15.89 8.72
C GLU A 70 -10.21 -15.07 8.80
N SER A 71 -10.75 -14.86 7.60
CA SER A 71 -11.95 -14.14 7.13
C SER A 71 -13.32 -14.60 7.65
N PHE A 72 -14.30 -13.67 7.67
CA PHE A 72 -15.72 -13.94 7.39
C PHE A 72 -16.36 -12.83 6.50
N PRO A 73 -17.42 -13.15 5.72
CA PRO A 73 -17.85 -12.41 4.52
C PRO A 73 -18.96 -11.37 4.75
N GLN A 74 -19.03 -10.38 3.83
CA GLN A 74 -19.96 -9.24 3.77
C GLN A 74 -21.34 -9.57 3.16
N SER A 75 -22.36 -8.83 3.60
CA SER A 75 -23.65 -8.65 2.94
C SER A 75 -24.07 -7.17 2.85
N ARG A 76 -24.59 -6.83 1.66
CA ARG A 76 -24.95 -5.50 1.12
C ARG A 76 -26.29 -4.97 1.64
N ALA A 77 -26.45 -3.64 1.67
CA ALA A 77 -27.76 -2.98 1.45
C ALA A 77 -27.61 -1.67 0.66
N ARG A 78 -28.52 -1.47 -0.30
CA ARG A 78 -28.51 -0.44 -1.35
C ARG A 78 -29.52 0.69 -1.03
N LYS A 79 -29.24 1.87 -1.58
CA LYS A 79 -29.87 3.22 -1.47
C LYS A 79 -31.38 3.34 -1.75
N LEU A 80 -31.99 4.35 -1.13
CA LEU A 80 -33.16 5.11 -1.63
C LEU A 80 -32.78 6.61 -1.69
N SER A 81 -33.08 7.26 -2.81
CA SER A 81 -32.56 8.58 -3.22
C SER A 81 -33.59 9.70 -3.08
N ARG A 82 -33.10 10.83 -2.52
CA ARG A 82 -33.31 12.28 -2.82
C ARG A 82 -34.71 12.85 -3.07
N LEU A 83 -35.02 13.93 -2.34
CA LEU A 83 -35.70 15.12 -2.87
C LEU A 83 -35.13 16.41 -2.22
N HIS A 84 -34.83 17.40 -3.06
CA HIS A 84 -34.47 18.78 -2.71
C HIS A 84 -35.73 19.66 -2.66
N PRO A 85 -35.74 20.75 -1.86
CA PRO A 85 -36.64 21.88 -2.12
C PRO A 85 -35.86 23.15 -2.51
N THR A 86 -36.34 23.81 -3.55
CA THR A 86 -36.21 25.26 -3.78
C THR A 86 -37.56 25.80 -4.23
N GLN A 87 -38.08 26.79 -3.48
CA GLN A 87 -39.11 27.75 -3.86
C GLN A 87 -38.40 29.12 -3.90
N SER A 88 -38.75 30.15 -4.67
CA SER A 88 -39.96 30.62 -5.38
C SER A 88 -39.56 31.93 -6.15
N PRO A 89 -40.45 32.83 -6.63
CA PRO A 89 -41.80 32.76 -7.25
C PRO A 89 -41.76 33.43 -8.68
N SER A 90 -42.74 33.33 -9.59
CA SER A 90 -44.00 34.08 -9.61
C SER A 90 -44.62 34.11 -11.05
N LEU A 91 -45.96 34.21 -11.10
CA LEU A 91 -46.82 34.91 -12.07
C LEU A 91 -47.07 34.37 -13.53
N VAL A 92 -48.35 34.08 -13.78
CA VAL A 92 -49.22 34.49 -14.93
C VAL A 92 -49.38 33.57 -16.16
N SER A 93 -50.61 33.01 -16.21
CA SER A 93 -51.59 32.86 -17.32
C SER A 93 -51.47 31.86 -18.47
N ALA A 94 -52.66 31.25 -18.72
CA ALA A 94 -53.30 30.86 -19.99
C ALA A 94 -52.62 29.74 -20.80
N GLU A 95 -53.28 28.85 -21.54
CA GLU A 95 -54.65 28.42 -21.78
C GLU A 95 -54.46 27.18 -22.68
N ASP A 96 -55.39 26.23 -22.59
CA ASP A 96 -55.93 25.45 -23.71
C ASP A 96 -55.16 24.36 -24.51
N VAL A 97 -55.90 23.24 -24.59
CA VAL A 97 -56.22 22.43 -25.79
C VAL A 97 -55.41 21.15 -26.08
N GLY A 98 -56.17 20.05 -26.01
CA GLY A 98 -56.15 18.93 -26.96
C GLY A 98 -55.18 17.80 -26.59
N GLY A 99 -55.58 16.56 -26.36
CA GLY A 99 -56.71 15.83 -26.96
C GLY A 99 -56.14 14.62 -27.71
N HIS A 100 -56.84 13.47 -27.59
CA HIS A 100 -56.57 12.14 -28.17
C HIS A 100 -55.56 11.30 -27.36
N GLY A 101 -55.93 10.22 -26.65
CA GLY A 101 -57.06 9.32 -26.82
C GLY A 101 -56.59 8.07 -27.56
N PHE A 102 -56.52 6.92 -26.89
CA PHE A 102 -57.13 5.67 -27.36
C PHE A 102 -57.11 4.61 -26.26
N ALA A 103 -58.23 3.89 -26.20
CA ALA A 103 -58.69 3.02 -25.14
C ALA A 103 -58.19 1.58 -25.25
N SER A 104 -58.19 0.84 -24.13
CA SER A 104 -58.97 -0.41 -24.07
C SER A 104 -59.24 -0.88 -22.64
N HIS A 105 -60.46 -1.40 -22.53
CA HIS A 105 -61.25 -1.75 -21.36
C HIS A 105 -60.88 -3.10 -20.71
N CYS A 106 -61.21 -3.24 -19.41
CA CYS A 106 -62.17 -4.20 -18.81
C CYS A 106 -61.83 -4.35 -17.31
N LEU A 107 -62.57 -3.73 -16.37
CA LEU A 107 -63.86 -4.07 -15.76
C LEU A 107 -63.73 -4.68 -14.33
N HIS A 108 -64.33 -3.94 -13.39
CA HIS A 108 -64.54 -4.00 -11.92
C HIS A 108 -65.27 -5.28 -11.39
N PRO A 109 -65.51 -5.51 -10.05
CA PRO A 109 -65.86 -4.51 -9.01
C PRO A 109 -65.43 -4.68 -7.52
N PHE A 110 -65.55 -3.54 -6.84
CA PHE A 110 -65.57 -3.16 -5.40
C PHE A 110 -66.69 -3.88 -4.57
N PRO A 111 -66.79 -3.80 -3.21
CA PRO A 111 -66.81 -2.58 -2.35
C PRO A 111 -66.14 -2.73 -0.95
N GLY A 112 -65.94 -1.73 -0.07
CA GLY A 112 -66.28 -0.31 0.00
C GLY A 112 -66.22 0.19 1.46
N ALA A 113 -65.95 1.50 1.65
CA ALA A 113 -66.19 2.38 2.82
C ALA A 113 -65.34 2.12 4.10
N SER A 114 -64.83 3.08 4.89
CA SER A 114 -65.17 4.48 5.22
C SER A 114 -63.99 5.05 6.07
N ALA A 115 -63.44 6.25 5.86
CA ALA A 115 -63.81 7.58 6.38
C ALA A 115 -62.72 8.19 7.29
N SER A 116 -62.53 9.51 7.14
CA SER A 116 -61.94 10.52 8.05
C SER A 116 -60.45 10.48 8.47
N SER A 117 -59.70 11.52 8.06
CA SER A 117 -58.70 12.22 8.89
C SER A 117 -59.38 13.45 9.52
N PRO A 118 -58.94 14.01 10.67
CA PRO A 118 -57.74 14.86 10.67
C PRO A 118 -56.90 14.86 11.96
N ALA A 119 -55.76 15.55 11.87
CA ALA A 119 -55.04 16.30 12.91
C ALA A 119 -53.81 15.66 13.59
N GLU A 120 -52.68 16.30 13.26
CA GLU A 120 -51.63 16.80 14.17
C GLU A 120 -50.64 15.82 14.84
N GLY A 121 -49.39 15.91 14.37
CA GLY A 121 -48.31 16.40 15.23
C GLY A 121 -47.25 15.38 15.66
N SER A 122 -46.07 15.52 15.04
CA SER A 122 -44.72 15.47 15.61
C SER A 122 -43.75 14.45 14.99
N ASP A 123 -42.67 15.02 14.45
CA ASP A 123 -41.49 14.37 13.90
C ASP A 123 -40.70 13.58 14.96
N SER A 124 -40.21 12.39 14.63
CA SER A 124 -39.00 11.82 15.24
C SER A 124 -38.34 10.76 14.36
N SER A 125 -37.01 10.82 14.33
CA SER A 125 -36.05 9.93 13.66
C SER A 125 -36.19 8.46 14.09
N SER A 126 -36.38 7.53 13.15
CA SER A 126 -36.47 6.09 13.47
C SER A 126 -35.10 5.41 13.52
N VAL A 127 -34.61 5.23 14.75
CA VAL A 127 -33.75 4.10 15.14
C VAL A 127 -34.56 2.81 14.96
N ILE A 128 -33.99 1.77 14.34
CA ILE A 128 -34.66 0.47 14.20
C ILE A 128 -34.87 -0.12 15.60
N SER A 129 -36.12 -0.42 15.96
CA SER A 129 -36.48 -0.98 17.27
C SER A 129 -35.83 -2.35 17.52
N PRO A 130 -35.30 -2.61 18.73
CA PRO A 130 -34.86 -3.93 19.15
C PRO A 130 -36.07 -4.77 19.56
N THR A 131 -36.53 -5.69 18.71
CA THR A 131 -37.63 -6.60 19.11
C THR A 131 -37.43 -8.05 18.64
N SER A 132 -36.18 -8.44 18.37
CA SER A 132 -35.86 -9.82 18.01
C SER A 132 -34.49 -10.26 18.54
N LEU A 133 -34.22 -10.04 19.83
CA LEU A 133 -33.14 -10.74 20.52
C LEU A 133 -33.66 -12.12 20.95
N PRO A 134 -32.96 -13.23 20.63
CA PRO A 134 -33.39 -14.56 21.06
C PRO A 134 -33.26 -14.69 22.58
N ASN A 135 -34.40 -14.86 23.27
CA ASN A 135 -34.46 -15.23 24.67
C ASN A 135 -33.86 -16.63 24.86
N HIS A 136 -32.62 -16.72 25.33
CA HIS A 136 -32.09 -17.95 25.90
C HIS A 136 -32.07 -17.82 27.43
N SER A 137 -33.07 -18.43 28.05
CA SER A 137 -33.14 -18.70 29.49
C SER A 137 -32.06 -19.71 29.89
N GLY A 138 -30.90 -19.22 30.30
CA GLY A 138 -29.85 -19.99 31.00
C GLY A 138 -29.52 -19.25 32.29
N GLY A 139 -29.93 -19.81 33.42
CA GLY A 139 -29.95 -19.14 34.72
C GLY A 139 -28.61 -18.55 35.16
N TYR A 140 -28.58 -17.22 35.26
CA TYR A 140 -27.63 -16.41 36.03
C TYR A 140 -28.42 -15.21 36.59
N ASN A 141 -28.22 -14.88 37.87
CA ASN A 141 -29.03 -13.94 38.67
C ASN A 141 -29.33 -12.59 37.98
N ASP A 142 -30.62 -12.20 37.98
CA ASP A 142 -31.23 -10.98 37.39
C ASP A 142 -30.82 -9.63 38.05
N GLY A 143 -29.77 -9.59 38.87
CA GLY A 143 -29.45 -8.41 39.72
C GLY A 143 -28.87 -7.18 39.01
N TYR A 144 -28.48 -7.28 37.73
CA TYR A 144 -27.71 -6.24 37.01
C TYR A 144 -28.37 -5.73 35.71
N LEU A 145 -29.61 -6.17 35.44
CA LEU A 145 -30.37 -5.70 34.29
C LEU A 145 -30.72 -4.22 34.48
N ILE A 146 -30.19 -3.35 33.63
CA ILE A 146 -30.63 -1.96 33.57
C ILE A 146 -32.01 -1.97 32.90
N ASP A 147 -33.03 -1.41 33.56
CA ASP A 147 -34.36 -1.28 32.95
C ASP A 147 -34.22 -0.49 31.62
N PRO A 148 -34.53 -1.10 30.46
CA PRO A 148 -34.43 -0.42 29.16
C PRO A 148 -35.21 0.89 29.12
N ALA A 149 -36.28 1.03 29.91
CA ALA A 149 -37.09 2.24 30.01
C ALA A 149 -36.34 3.43 30.64
N THR A 150 -35.25 3.20 31.35
CA THR A 150 -34.41 4.25 31.95
C THR A 150 -33.40 4.87 30.98
N ILE A 151 -33.25 4.30 29.78
CA ILE A 151 -32.31 4.77 28.75
C ILE A 151 -33.10 5.49 27.63
N PRO A 152 -33.00 6.83 27.51
CA PRO A 152 -33.83 7.66 26.63
C PRO A 152 -33.79 7.34 25.13
N ASP A 153 -32.78 6.58 24.67
CA ASP A 153 -32.41 6.48 23.24
C ASP A 153 -32.73 5.10 22.63
N GLY A 154 -33.43 4.22 23.36
CA GLY A 154 -33.79 2.87 22.88
C GLY A 154 -32.63 1.86 22.79
N LEU A 155 -31.45 2.20 23.32
CA LEU A 155 -30.24 1.36 23.32
C LEU A 155 -30.14 0.38 24.50
N GLY A 156 -31.15 0.37 25.39
CA GLY A 156 -31.11 -0.40 26.63
C GLY A 156 -30.87 -1.89 26.43
N ASP A 157 -31.46 -2.48 25.40
CA ASP A 157 -31.31 -3.91 25.11
C ASP A 157 -29.88 -4.29 24.69
N LEU A 158 -29.21 -3.43 23.92
CA LEU A 158 -27.80 -3.65 23.54
C LEU A 158 -26.88 -3.50 24.75
N VAL A 159 -27.13 -2.52 25.61
CA VAL A 159 -26.36 -2.34 26.86
C VAL A 159 -26.57 -3.53 27.80
N ASN A 160 -27.79 -4.04 27.91
CA ASN A 160 -28.08 -5.24 28.70
C ASN A 160 -27.43 -6.49 28.10
N TYR A 161 -27.43 -6.63 26.78
CA TYR A 161 -26.72 -7.71 26.11
C TYR A 161 -25.21 -7.65 26.38
N ASP A 162 -24.62 -6.45 26.34
CA ASP A 162 -23.21 -6.22 26.66
C ASP A 162 -22.89 -6.67 28.09
N ALA A 163 -23.68 -6.22 29.06
CA ALA A 163 -23.53 -6.59 30.47
C ALA A 163 -23.59 -8.12 30.68
N GLN A 164 -24.54 -8.79 30.02
CA GLN A 164 -24.75 -10.23 30.18
C GLN A 164 -23.69 -11.08 29.48
N HIS A 165 -23.26 -10.71 28.27
CA HIS A 165 -22.51 -11.61 27.39
C HIS A 165 -21.06 -11.19 27.12
N VAL A 166 -20.76 -9.90 27.21
CA VAL A 166 -19.45 -9.33 26.89
C VAL A 166 -18.74 -8.98 28.19
N GLY A 167 -19.35 -8.12 29.01
CA GLY A 167 -18.83 -7.68 30.31
C GLY A 167 -18.59 -8.80 31.32
N SER A 168 -19.41 -9.85 31.29
CA SER A 168 -19.28 -11.02 32.16
C SER A 168 -18.05 -11.91 31.84
N ARG A 169 -17.47 -11.79 30.64
CA ARG A 169 -16.35 -12.64 30.19
C ARG A 169 -14.97 -12.04 30.40
N PHE A 170 -14.88 -10.75 30.70
CA PHE A 170 -13.60 -10.09 30.96
C PHE A 170 -13.01 -10.44 32.34
N PHE A 171 -13.75 -11.14 33.20
CA PHE A 171 -13.35 -11.51 34.55
C PHE A 171 -13.54 -13.01 34.77
N LEU A 172 -12.44 -13.73 35.07
CA LEU A 172 -12.44 -15.20 35.09
C LEU A 172 -13.03 -15.82 36.35
N ASP A 173 -13.00 -15.09 37.48
CA ASP A 173 -13.32 -15.63 38.80
C ASP A 173 -14.31 -14.77 39.61
N ALA A 174 -14.77 -13.64 39.06
CA ALA A 174 -15.70 -12.77 39.77
C ALA A 174 -17.13 -13.29 39.59
N GLU A 175 -17.85 -13.49 40.70
CA GLU A 175 -19.30 -13.59 40.64
C GLU A 175 -19.87 -12.30 40.01
N PRO A 176 -21.05 -12.32 39.37
CA PRO A 176 -21.65 -11.11 38.79
C PRO A 176 -21.71 -9.94 39.77
N SER A 177 -21.81 -10.22 41.07
CA SER A 177 -21.78 -9.23 42.16
C SER A 177 -20.44 -8.65 42.54
N GLU A 178 -19.35 -9.27 42.10
CA GLU A 178 -17.98 -8.82 42.33
C GLU A 178 -17.32 -8.28 41.05
N ASN A 179 -18.03 -8.31 39.91
CA ASN A 179 -17.48 -7.88 38.62
C ASN A 179 -17.40 -6.34 38.54
N PRO A 180 -16.20 -5.75 38.53
CA PRO A 180 -16.04 -4.29 38.52
C PRO A 180 -16.50 -3.64 37.22
N TYR A 181 -16.53 -4.36 36.10
CA TYR A 181 -17.12 -3.84 34.85
C TYR A 181 -18.64 -3.65 35.00
N LEU A 182 -19.32 -4.61 35.65
CA LEU A 182 -20.76 -4.50 35.94
C LEU A 182 -21.06 -3.47 37.03
N LEU A 183 -20.16 -3.26 37.99
CA LEU A 183 -20.33 -2.31 39.08
C LEU A 183 -19.97 -0.86 38.71
N HIS A 184 -19.02 -0.66 37.80
CA HIS A 184 -18.43 0.66 37.55
C HIS A 184 -18.63 1.16 36.12
N ILE A 185 -18.62 0.30 35.09
CA ILE A 185 -18.74 0.75 33.69
C ILE A 185 -20.19 0.72 33.22
N VAL A 186 -20.89 -0.39 33.42
CA VAL A 186 -22.29 -0.55 32.95
C VAL A 186 -23.24 0.51 33.53
N PRO A 187 -23.19 0.89 34.82
CA PRO A 187 -24.07 1.93 35.36
C PRO A 187 -23.83 3.31 34.74
N MET A 188 -22.62 3.61 34.27
CA MET A 188 -22.31 4.86 33.57
C MET A 188 -23.07 4.99 32.25
N ALA A 189 -23.59 3.90 31.67
CA ALA A 189 -24.43 3.97 30.48
C ALA A 189 -25.67 4.86 30.71
N SER A 190 -26.21 4.92 31.93
CA SER A 190 -27.39 5.73 32.24
C SER A 190 -27.09 7.24 32.26
N THR A 191 -25.87 7.64 32.64
CA THR A 191 -25.49 9.04 32.91
C THR A 191 -24.45 9.63 31.96
N VAL A 192 -23.68 8.78 31.27
CA VAL A 192 -22.57 9.16 30.39
C VAL A 192 -22.86 8.68 28.96
N PRO A 193 -23.39 9.56 28.08
CA PRO A 193 -23.79 9.17 26.73
C PRO A 193 -22.67 8.49 25.91
N PRO A 194 -21.40 8.96 25.89
CA PRO A 194 -20.36 8.26 25.14
C PRO A 194 -20.15 6.81 25.58
N VAL A 195 -20.24 6.52 26.89
CA VAL A 195 -20.13 5.16 27.43
C VAL A 195 -21.29 4.30 26.93
N ARG A 196 -22.52 4.80 26.98
CA ARG A 196 -23.71 4.11 26.47
C ARG A 196 -23.55 3.68 25.01
N PHE A 197 -23.12 4.61 24.14
CA PHE A 197 -22.95 4.33 22.72
C PHE A 197 -21.76 3.39 22.45
N ALA A 198 -20.70 3.46 23.26
CA ALA A 198 -19.57 2.54 23.16
C ALA A 198 -19.95 1.10 23.57
N LEU A 199 -20.70 0.93 24.67
CA LEU A 199 -21.24 -0.38 25.10
C LEU A 199 -22.20 -0.96 24.05
N ALA A 200 -23.13 -0.14 23.55
CA ALA A 200 -24.04 -0.58 22.50
C ALA A 200 -23.31 -0.96 21.20
N SER A 201 -22.22 -0.27 20.87
CA SER A 201 -21.36 -0.60 19.74
C SER A 201 -20.63 -1.94 19.95
N GLN A 202 -20.03 -2.17 21.12
CA GLN A 202 -19.42 -3.45 21.49
C GLN A 202 -20.42 -4.62 21.43
N ALA A 203 -21.60 -4.44 22.01
CA ALA A 203 -22.68 -5.41 21.95
C ALA A 203 -23.09 -5.75 20.51
N SER A 204 -23.29 -4.72 19.68
CA SER A 204 -23.66 -4.89 18.27
C SER A 204 -22.55 -5.60 17.47
N CYS A 205 -21.29 -5.29 17.74
CA CYS A 205 -20.12 -5.96 17.13
C CYS A 205 -19.99 -7.43 17.55
N HIS A 206 -20.23 -7.70 18.84
CA HIS A 206 -20.19 -9.08 19.35
C HIS A 206 -21.36 -9.89 18.79
N LEU A 207 -22.55 -9.29 18.71
CA LEU A 207 -23.75 -9.93 18.18
C LEU A 207 -23.64 -10.16 16.66
N SER A 208 -23.07 -9.23 15.90
CA SER A 208 -22.80 -9.41 14.47
C SER A 208 -21.89 -10.60 14.22
N THR A 209 -20.83 -10.74 15.03
CA THR A 209 -19.89 -11.86 14.94
C THR A 209 -20.54 -13.18 15.31
N ARG A 210 -21.38 -13.18 16.36
CA ARG A 210 -22.08 -14.38 16.84
C ARG A 210 -23.16 -14.86 15.87
N LEU A 211 -23.87 -13.94 15.23
CA LEU A 211 -24.99 -14.23 14.34
C LEU A 211 -24.62 -14.24 12.85
N GLY A 212 -23.44 -13.73 12.49
CA GLY A 212 -23.05 -13.52 11.09
C GLY A 212 -23.89 -12.44 10.39
N ASP A 213 -24.32 -11.40 11.12
CA ASP A 213 -25.22 -10.35 10.61
C ASP A 213 -24.47 -9.03 10.39
N ASP A 214 -24.25 -8.66 9.13
CA ASP A 214 -23.55 -7.44 8.76
C ASP A 214 -24.28 -6.15 9.12
N ARG A 215 -25.61 -6.20 9.32
CA ARG A 215 -26.37 -5.01 9.74
C ARG A 215 -26.00 -4.59 11.15
N LEU A 216 -25.80 -5.57 12.03
CA LEU A 216 -25.32 -5.35 13.40
C LEU A 216 -23.86 -4.88 13.39
N PHE A 217 -23.06 -5.30 12.40
CA PHE A 217 -21.71 -4.78 12.22
C PHE A 217 -21.73 -3.31 11.77
N GLU A 218 -22.57 -2.95 10.80
CA GLU A 218 -22.75 -1.55 10.38
C GLU A 218 -23.31 -0.68 11.51
N GLN A 219 -24.27 -1.20 12.27
CA GLN A 219 -24.81 -0.54 13.46
C GLN A 219 -23.72 -0.30 14.51
N SER A 220 -22.82 -1.27 14.74
CA SER A 220 -21.65 -1.11 15.61
C SER A 220 -20.80 0.08 15.17
N LEU A 221 -20.47 0.18 13.87
CA LEU A 221 -19.66 1.28 13.34
C LEU A 221 -20.35 2.65 13.48
N ARG A 222 -21.66 2.72 13.24
CA ARG A 222 -22.44 3.96 13.44
C ARG A 222 -22.45 4.40 14.90
N LEU A 223 -22.72 3.46 15.82
CA LEU A 223 -22.73 3.73 17.26
C LEU A 223 -21.34 4.15 17.77
N ARG A 224 -20.26 3.55 17.24
CA ARG A 224 -18.87 3.95 17.50
C ARG A 224 -18.62 5.41 17.12
N ILE A 225 -19.05 5.83 15.93
CA ILE A 225 -18.90 7.23 15.47
C ILE A 225 -19.66 8.19 16.40
N VAL A 226 -20.88 7.83 16.82
CA VAL A 226 -21.66 8.64 17.76
C VAL A 226 -20.97 8.75 19.11
N ALA A 227 -20.45 7.63 19.65
CA ALA A 227 -19.68 7.63 20.88
C ALA A 227 -18.46 8.56 20.81
N ILE A 228 -17.69 8.52 19.72
CA ILE A 228 -16.53 9.39 19.48
C ILE A 228 -16.94 10.86 19.40
N ASN A 229 -18.05 11.18 18.74
CA ASN A 229 -18.54 12.55 18.62
C ASN A 229 -19.01 13.12 19.95
N LEU A 230 -19.75 12.32 20.74
CA LEU A 230 -20.21 12.72 22.07
C LEU A 230 -19.02 12.87 23.04
N LEU A 231 -18.03 11.98 22.95
CA LEU A 231 -16.82 12.09 23.73
C LEU A 231 -16.07 13.38 23.38
N ARG A 232 -15.93 13.69 22.08
CA ARG A 232 -15.30 14.93 21.61
C ARG A 232 -16.00 16.18 22.18
N GLN A 233 -17.33 16.21 22.22
CA GLN A 233 -18.07 17.32 22.80
C GLN A 233 -17.76 17.51 24.29
N ARG A 234 -17.63 16.41 25.04
CA ARG A 234 -17.27 16.45 26.47
C ARG A 234 -15.81 16.81 26.73
N LEU A 235 -14.93 16.60 25.75
CA LEU A 235 -13.51 16.94 25.83
C LEU A 235 -13.19 18.37 25.37
N HIS A 236 -14.15 19.06 24.74
CA HIS A 236 -13.97 20.45 24.30
C HIS A 236 -13.90 21.43 25.47
N ASP A 237 -14.73 21.23 26.50
CA ASP A 237 -14.68 21.93 27.78
C ASP A 237 -14.59 20.88 28.91
N PRO A 238 -13.39 20.35 29.20
CA PRO A 238 -13.24 19.22 30.11
C PRO A 238 -13.58 19.64 31.53
N ILE A 239 -14.73 19.18 32.03
CA ILE A 239 -15.12 19.31 33.44
C ILE A 239 -14.42 18.18 34.22
N PRO A 240 -13.60 18.48 35.25
CA PRO A 240 -12.87 17.46 36.00
C PRO A 240 -13.76 16.31 36.51
N SER A 241 -14.97 16.62 37.00
CA SER A 241 -15.91 15.62 37.54
C SER A 241 -16.47 14.64 36.51
N GLN A 242 -16.22 14.89 35.22
CA GLN A 242 -16.59 14.00 34.12
C GLN A 242 -15.44 13.10 33.65
N ALA A 243 -14.23 13.27 34.19
CA ALA A 243 -13.04 12.53 33.79
C ALA A 243 -13.21 11.00 33.87
N PRO A 244 -13.78 10.40 34.94
CA PRO A 244 -13.97 8.95 35.01
C PRO A 244 -14.85 8.40 33.87
N GLY A 245 -15.93 9.11 33.52
CA GLY A 245 -16.82 8.71 32.44
C GLY A 245 -16.19 8.88 31.05
N ASN A 246 -15.37 9.92 30.87
CA ASN A 246 -14.63 10.13 29.62
C ASN A 246 -13.54 9.06 29.44
N LEU A 247 -12.81 8.72 30.50
CA LEU A 247 -11.81 7.65 30.49
C LEU A 247 -12.44 6.28 30.23
N ALA A 248 -13.60 6.00 30.82
CA ALA A 248 -14.35 4.75 30.57
C ALA A 248 -14.77 4.64 29.10
N ALA A 249 -15.25 5.72 28.49
CA ALA A 249 -15.58 5.74 27.06
C ALA A 249 -14.35 5.51 26.17
N ILE A 250 -13.21 6.11 26.52
CA ILE A 250 -11.94 5.90 25.80
C ILE A 250 -11.49 4.43 25.91
N GLN A 251 -11.59 3.82 27.09
CA GLN A 251 -11.24 2.41 27.27
C GLN A 251 -12.13 1.49 26.43
N LEU A 252 -13.44 1.70 26.39
CA LEU A 252 -14.37 0.89 25.61
C LEU A 252 -14.12 1.02 24.10
N LEU A 253 -13.84 2.24 23.62
CA LEU A 253 -13.48 2.49 22.23
C LEU A 253 -12.13 1.84 21.87
N ALA A 254 -11.13 1.94 22.74
CA ALA A 254 -9.85 1.27 22.58
C ALA A 254 -9.97 -0.26 22.49
N GLN A 255 -10.81 -0.85 23.34
CA GLN A 255 -11.09 -2.29 23.31
C GLN A 255 -11.82 -2.71 22.02
N LEU A 256 -12.81 -1.93 21.58
CA LEU A 256 -13.52 -2.17 20.33
C LEU A 256 -12.57 -2.11 19.13
N ASP A 257 -11.68 -1.11 19.10
CA ASP A 257 -10.70 -0.93 18.02
C ASP A 257 -9.67 -2.05 17.99
N LEU A 258 -9.27 -2.56 19.16
CA LEU A 258 -8.43 -3.75 19.26
C LEU A 258 -9.16 -4.98 18.67
N CYS A 259 -10.44 -5.17 18.99
CA CYS A 259 -11.24 -6.28 18.44
C CYS A 259 -11.44 -6.17 16.92
N LEU A 260 -11.49 -4.96 16.37
CA LEU A 260 -11.65 -4.69 14.94
C LEU A 260 -10.30 -4.68 14.17
N GLY A 261 -9.17 -4.77 14.88
CA GLY A 261 -7.84 -4.73 14.27
C GLY A 261 -7.35 -3.32 13.88
N TYR A 262 -7.97 -2.26 14.41
CA TYR A 262 -7.63 -0.85 14.15
C TYR A 262 -6.53 -0.35 15.09
N CYS A 263 -5.32 -0.93 14.98
CA CYS A 263 -4.20 -0.65 15.88
C CYS A 263 -3.72 0.83 15.86
N THR A 264 -3.98 1.59 14.79
CA THR A 264 -3.63 3.01 14.72
C THR A 264 -4.53 3.90 15.58
N GLU A 265 -5.83 3.57 15.64
CA GLU A 265 -6.80 4.31 16.46
C GLU A 265 -6.58 4.04 17.95
N LEU A 266 -6.12 2.84 18.30
CA LEU A 266 -5.74 2.47 19.67
C LEU A 266 -4.68 3.42 20.25
N ASP A 267 -3.65 3.80 19.49
CA ASP A 267 -2.59 4.72 19.94
C ASP A 267 -3.16 6.12 20.27
N ILE A 268 -4.13 6.57 19.47
CA ILE A 268 -4.82 7.86 19.66
C ILE A 268 -5.63 7.84 20.97
N HIS A 269 -6.38 6.77 21.21
CA HIS A 269 -7.14 6.59 22.44
C HIS A 269 -6.25 6.58 23.68
N LEU A 270 -5.12 5.88 23.64
CA LEU A 270 -4.19 5.78 24.77
C LEU A 270 -3.48 7.12 25.07
N ARG A 271 -3.08 7.89 24.04
CA ARG A 271 -2.53 9.23 24.24
C ARG A 271 -3.55 10.23 24.81
N ALA A 272 -4.79 10.16 24.32
CA ALA A 272 -5.87 10.99 24.84
C ALA A 272 -6.17 10.65 26.31
N ALA A 273 -6.20 9.36 26.66
CA ALA A 273 -6.32 8.90 28.03
C ALA A 273 -5.19 9.44 28.91
N LYS A 274 -3.94 9.35 28.47
CA LYS A 274 -2.79 9.88 29.22
C LYS A 274 -2.93 11.37 29.53
N HIS A 275 -3.29 12.17 28.52
CA HIS A 275 -3.47 13.61 28.70
C HIS A 275 -4.61 13.95 29.68
N LEU A 276 -5.70 13.17 29.66
CA LEU A 276 -6.80 13.31 30.61
C LEU A 276 -6.39 12.91 32.02
N MET A 277 -5.62 11.84 32.18
CA MET A 277 -5.12 11.40 33.49
C MET A 277 -4.13 12.41 34.11
N GLU A 278 -3.34 13.08 33.29
CA GLU A 278 -2.42 14.13 33.75
C GLU A 278 -3.16 15.40 34.20
N SER A 279 -4.26 15.75 33.53
CA SER A 279 -5.04 16.95 33.84
C SER A 279 -6.04 16.78 34.99
N SER A 280 -6.48 15.55 35.29
CA SER A 280 -7.57 15.22 36.24
C SER A 280 -7.11 14.80 37.65
N SER A 281 -5.90 15.20 38.06
CA SER A 281 -5.07 14.66 39.17
C SER A 281 -5.70 14.17 40.50
N ASN A 282 -6.97 14.43 40.82
CA ASN A 282 -7.65 13.99 42.05
C ASN A 282 -8.99 13.23 41.85
N GLU A 283 -9.52 13.07 40.62
CA GLU A 283 -10.81 12.41 40.37
C GLU A 283 -10.63 11.17 39.49
N LEU A 284 -10.09 10.11 40.11
CA LEU A 284 -9.88 8.81 39.48
C LEU A 284 -11.14 7.96 39.52
N SER A 285 -11.22 6.97 38.62
CA SER A 285 -12.23 5.92 38.74
C SER A 285 -12.08 5.17 40.08
N PRO A 286 -13.16 4.57 40.64
CA PRO A 286 -13.08 3.79 41.87
C PRO A 286 -11.92 2.79 41.81
N GLY A 287 -10.99 2.89 42.78
CA GLY A 287 -9.76 2.09 42.86
C GLY A 287 -8.81 2.16 41.66
N GLY A 288 -8.97 3.12 40.76
CA GLY A 288 -8.15 3.28 39.55
C GLY A 288 -8.43 2.24 38.46
N PHE A 289 -9.59 1.59 38.49
CA PHE A 289 -9.94 0.47 37.60
C PHE A 289 -9.79 0.79 36.10
N VAL A 290 -10.31 1.94 35.66
CA VAL A 290 -10.29 2.34 34.25
C VAL A 290 -8.88 2.72 33.81
N GLU A 291 -8.18 3.46 34.66
CA GLU A 291 -6.80 3.91 34.43
C GLU A 291 -5.85 2.71 34.34
N GLN A 292 -5.99 1.75 35.24
CA GLN A 292 -5.24 0.50 35.22
C GLN A 292 -5.52 -0.31 33.95
N GLY A 293 -6.78 -0.31 33.46
CA GLY A 293 -7.18 -0.93 32.19
C GLY A 293 -6.47 -0.34 30.99
N LEU A 294 -6.43 0.98 30.90
CA LEU A 294 -5.77 1.72 29.83
C LEU A 294 -4.25 1.50 29.84
N ILE A 295 -3.62 1.54 31.01
CA ILE A 295 -2.18 1.28 31.15
C ILE A 295 -1.85 -0.17 30.75
N CYS A 296 -2.68 -1.15 31.14
CA CYS A 296 -2.42 -2.54 30.79
C CYS A 296 -2.62 -2.79 29.28
N LEU A 297 -3.65 -2.21 28.67
CA LEU A 297 -3.83 -2.24 27.21
C LEU A 297 -2.65 -1.62 26.47
N ASP A 298 -2.07 -0.54 27.01
CA ASP A 298 -0.88 0.09 26.44
C ASP A 298 0.36 -0.80 26.50
N ILE A 299 0.67 -1.35 27.69
CA ILE A 299 1.81 -2.26 27.88
C ILE A 299 1.67 -3.47 26.98
N MET A 300 0.51 -4.14 26.99
CA MET A 300 0.27 -5.32 26.16
C MET A 300 0.36 -4.97 24.67
N GLY A 301 -0.24 -3.87 24.24
CA GLY A 301 -0.16 -3.40 22.85
C GLY A 301 1.28 -3.09 22.39
N SER A 302 2.13 -2.57 23.28
CA SER A 302 3.55 -2.28 22.99
C SER A 302 4.44 -3.54 22.90
N THR A 303 4.01 -4.67 23.47
CA THR A 303 4.74 -5.95 23.35
C THR A 303 4.69 -6.49 21.92
N THR A 304 3.59 -6.22 21.19
CA THR A 304 3.34 -6.74 19.83
C THR A 304 3.51 -5.69 18.72
N SER A 305 3.88 -4.45 19.04
CA SER A 305 4.03 -3.37 18.07
C SER A 305 5.38 -2.66 18.23
N SER A 306 5.88 -2.00 17.19
CA SER A 306 7.18 -1.30 17.23
C SER A 306 7.22 -0.05 18.13
N ARG A 307 6.07 0.35 18.70
CA ARG A 307 5.95 1.52 19.56
C ARG A 307 6.39 1.22 21.00
N GLU A 308 6.85 2.25 21.70
CA GLU A 308 7.03 2.20 23.15
C GLU A 308 5.71 2.35 23.90
N PRO A 309 5.61 1.81 25.13
CA PRO A 309 4.52 2.15 26.03
C PRO A 309 4.41 3.67 26.20
N ILE A 310 3.21 4.20 26.01
CA ILE A 310 2.88 5.62 26.24
C ILE A 310 2.92 5.93 27.74
N PHE A 311 2.48 4.98 28.56
CA PHE A 311 2.50 5.08 30.01
C PHE A 311 3.83 4.59 30.57
N THR A 312 4.39 5.37 31.51
CA THR A 312 5.64 5.00 32.19
C THR A 312 5.38 3.99 33.32
N GLN A 313 6.41 3.23 33.69
CA GLN A 313 6.32 2.31 34.83
C GLN A 313 6.03 3.05 36.15
N ALA A 314 6.47 4.31 36.28
CA ALA A 314 6.13 5.17 37.42
C ALA A 314 4.63 5.54 37.44
N GLU A 315 4.01 5.75 36.28
CA GLU A 315 2.57 5.98 36.15
C GLU A 315 1.78 4.69 36.49
N LEU A 316 2.25 3.52 36.08
CA LEU A 316 1.67 2.23 36.51
C LEU A 316 1.66 2.10 38.04
N TYR A 317 2.77 2.43 38.71
CA TYR A 317 2.89 2.39 40.17
C TYR A 317 1.98 3.41 40.86
N LYS A 318 1.90 4.63 40.31
CA LYS A 318 1.03 5.69 40.80
C LYS A 318 -0.45 5.26 40.80
N HIS A 319 -0.92 4.66 39.71
CA HIS A 319 -2.33 4.29 39.54
C HIS A 319 -2.69 2.92 40.14
N THR A 320 -1.72 2.17 40.63
CA THR A 320 -1.93 0.95 41.45
C THR A 320 -1.82 1.22 42.95
N ASN A 321 -1.56 2.47 43.36
CA ASN A 321 -1.30 2.87 44.76
C ASN A 321 -0.08 2.17 45.39
N LEU A 322 0.94 1.85 44.59
CA LEU A 322 2.12 1.11 45.05
C LEU A 322 3.41 1.89 44.82
N LYS A 323 4.38 1.80 45.75
CA LYS A 323 5.72 2.39 45.57
C LYS A 323 6.68 1.44 44.82
N THR A 324 6.51 0.12 44.99
CA THR A 324 7.16 -0.97 44.27
C THR A 324 6.28 -2.23 44.37
N PRO A 325 6.03 -2.98 43.30
CA PRO A 325 5.21 -4.18 43.36
C PRO A 325 5.98 -5.30 44.07
N THR A 326 5.48 -5.73 45.23
CA THR A 326 5.96 -6.94 45.90
C THR A 326 5.31 -8.18 45.28
N PRO A 327 5.94 -9.37 45.36
CA PRO A 327 5.38 -10.62 44.81
C PRO A 327 3.98 -11.00 45.33
N ASP A 328 3.57 -10.38 46.44
CA ASP A 328 2.37 -10.66 47.22
C ASP A 328 1.21 -9.69 46.97
N GLN A 329 1.36 -8.68 46.09
CA GLN A 329 0.37 -7.63 45.87
C GLN A 329 -0.65 -7.95 44.76
N GLU A 330 -1.91 -7.68 45.06
CA GLU A 330 -3.06 -7.86 44.16
C GLU A 330 -3.45 -6.54 43.48
N TRP A 331 -4.19 -6.62 42.38
CA TRP A 331 -4.79 -5.45 41.76
C TRP A 331 -5.85 -4.82 42.68
N SER A 332 -6.11 -3.52 42.54
CA SER A 332 -7.26 -2.88 43.19
C SER A 332 -8.59 -3.50 42.75
N PHE A 333 -8.69 -3.84 41.46
CA PHE A 333 -9.78 -4.55 40.80
C PHE A 333 -9.16 -5.45 39.73
N GLU A 334 -9.72 -6.62 39.41
CA GLU A 334 -9.08 -7.59 38.48
C GLU A 334 -9.13 -7.15 37.01
N VAL A 335 -8.38 -6.11 36.65
CA VAL A 335 -8.38 -5.49 35.31
C VAL A 335 -7.99 -6.46 34.19
N LEU A 336 -7.04 -7.34 34.46
CA LEU A 336 -6.66 -8.44 33.59
C LEU A 336 -6.43 -9.69 34.43
N PRO A 337 -6.64 -10.88 33.86
CA PRO A 337 -6.30 -12.15 34.50
C PRO A 337 -4.78 -12.42 34.52
N CYS A 338 -3.96 -11.36 34.63
CA CYS A 338 -2.52 -11.39 34.75
C CYS A 338 -2.13 -10.70 36.07
N PRO A 339 -1.43 -11.36 37.01
CA PRO A 339 -0.95 -10.77 38.25
C PRO A 339 -0.11 -9.51 38.03
N LEU A 340 -0.26 -8.54 38.92
CA LEU A 340 0.44 -7.26 38.80
C LEU A 340 1.97 -7.42 38.74
N PHE A 341 2.52 -8.39 39.46
CA PHE A 341 3.93 -8.77 39.39
C PHE A 341 4.39 -9.19 37.98
N LEU A 342 3.56 -9.92 37.23
CA LEU A 342 3.89 -10.30 35.87
C LEU A 342 3.78 -9.12 34.89
N VAL A 343 2.79 -8.23 35.08
CA VAL A 343 2.67 -7.00 34.27
C VAL A 343 3.88 -6.09 34.47
N ASP A 344 4.41 -5.98 35.68
CA ASP A 344 5.65 -5.26 35.98
C ASP A 344 6.86 -5.81 35.20
N ILE A 345 7.00 -7.14 35.18
CA ILE A 345 8.08 -7.81 34.44
C ILE A 345 7.88 -7.63 32.93
N ILE A 346 6.66 -7.74 32.42
CA ILE A 346 6.34 -7.54 31.00
C ILE A 346 6.68 -6.10 30.57
N ALA A 347 6.28 -5.10 31.36
CA ALA A 347 6.60 -3.70 31.08
C ALA A 347 8.11 -3.46 31.07
N SER A 348 8.83 -3.99 32.07
CA SER A 348 10.28 -3.87 32.19
C SER A 348 11.01 -4.54 31.02
N ALA A 349 10.59 -5.76 30.66
CA ALA A 349 11.16 -6.51 29.55
C ALA A 349 10.91 -5.82 28.19
N THR A 350 9.72 -5.26 28.01
CA THR A 350 9.33 -4.54 26.79
C THR A 350 10.17 -3.28 26.61
N LEU A 351 10.29 -2.45 27.65
CA LEU A 351 11.14 -1.25 27.61
C LEU A 351 12.61 -1.57 27.35
N MET A 352 13.12 -2.63 27.98
CA MET A 352 14.48 -3.12 27.74
C MET A 352 14.69 -3.53 26.28
N TYR A 353 13.79 -4.34 25.72
CA TYR A 353 13.86 -4.76 24.32
C TYR A 353 13.87 -3.56 23.37
N ARG A 354 13.00 -2.56 23.61
CA ARG A 354 12.96 -1.33 22.80
C ARG A 354 14.22 -0.48 22.95
N SER A 355 14.80 -0.41 24.16
CA SER A 355 16.08 0.28 24.36
C SER A 355 17.25 -0.41 23.65
N ALA A 356 17.25 -1.75 23.59
CA ALA A 356 18.28 -2.53 22.92
C ALA A 356 18.27 -2.35 21.39
N GLN A 357 17.12 -1.98 20.79
CA GLN A 357 17.01 -1.72 19.35
C GLN A 357 17.51 -0.32 18.93
N ARG A 358 17.73 0.61 19.87
CA ARG A 358 18.11 2.00 19.57
C ARG A 358 19.63 2.27 19.64
N ASP A 359 20.38 1.49 20.41
CA ASP A 359 21.83 1.71 20.61
C ASP A 359 22.69 0.72 19.80
N ASP A 360 23.39 1.23 18.78
CA ASP A 360 24.49 0.50 18.15
C ASP A 360 25.70 0.43 19.11
N MET A 361 26.04 -0.80 19.51
CA MET A 361 27.36 -1.27 19.94
C MET A 361 27.96 -0.99 21.35
N CYS A 362 27.30 -0.34 22.33
CA CYS A 362 27.92 -0.18 23.68
C CYS A 362 27.12 -0.59 24.93
N ALA A 363 25.85 -1.01 24.83
CA ALA A 363 25.01 -1.32 26.00
C ALA A 363 24.79 -2.83 26.30
N GLY A 364 25.41 -3.73 25.54
CA GLY A 364 25.08 -5.17 25.54
C GLY A 364 25.22 -5.88 26.90
N ASN A 365 26.26 -5.57 27.68
CA ASN A 365 26.50 -6.23 28.97
C ASN A 365 25.51 -5.78 30.06
N VAL A 366 25.15 -4.50 30.09
CA VAL A 366 24.19 -3.95 31.07
C VAL A 366 22.78 -4.46 30.81
N LEU A 367 22.37 -4.54 29.54
CA LEU A 367 21.07 -5.09 29.14
C LEU A 367 20.97 -6.58 29.44
N THR A 368 22.04 -7.35 29.18
CA THR A 368 22.11 -8.78 29.51
C THR A 368 22.00 -9.01 31.02
N GLN A 369 22.68 -8.21 31.84
CA GLN A 369 22.62 -8.29 33.30
C GLN A 369 21.22 -7.96 33.85
N LYS A 370 20.55 -6.93 33.29
CA LYS A 370 19.16 -6.60 33.66
C LYS A 370 18.18 -7.71 33.26
N ALA A 371 18.38 -8.36 32.11
CA ALA A 371 17.50 -9.43 31.63
C ALA A 371 17.65 -10.69 32.50
N LEU A 372 18.88 -11.04 32.88
CA LEU A 372 19.16 -12.11 33.83
C LEU A 372 18.54 -11.83 35.21
N CYS A 373 18.57 -10.58 35.67
CA CYS A 373 17.92 -10.18 36.93
C CYS A 373 16.39 -10.37 36.86
N LEU A 374 15.73 -9.96 35.77
CA LEU A 374 14.28 -10.19 35.58
C LEU A 374 13.95 -11.69 35.50
N LYS A 375 14.78 -12.47 34.80
CA LYS A 375 14.63 -13.93 34.71
C LYS A 375 14.76 -14.59 36.08
N HIS A 376 15.74 -14.19 36.89
CA HIS A 376 15.92 -14.69 38.25
C HIS A 376 14.71 -14.36 39.15
N ARG A 377 14.25 -13.10 39.12
CA ARG A 377 13.03 -12.66 39.83
C ARG A 377 11.81 -13.51 39.46
N LEU A 378 11.66 -13.89 38.19
CA LEU A 378 10.53 -14.70 37.72
C LEU A 378 10.63 -16.20 38.05
N LEU A 379 11.86 -16.73 38.13
CA LEU A 379 12.12 -18.12 38.50
C LEU A 379 11.94 -18.36 40.00
N GLU A 380 12.39 -17.41 40.83
CA GLU A 380 12.20 -17.43 42.29
C GLU A 380 10.76 -17.13 42.72
N TRP A 381 9.99 -16.46 41.87
CA TRP A 381 8.60 -16.17 42.14
C TRP A 381 7.76 -17.46 42.22
N GLN A 382 7.23 -17.71 43.41
CA GLN A 382 6.19 -18.72 43.62
C GLN A 382 4.82 -18.04 43.56
N PRO A 383 4.00 -18.31 42.53
CA PRO A 383 2.66 -17.75 42.48
C PRO A 383 1.84 -18.30 43.65
N ARG A 384 1.09 -17.42 44.33
CA ARG A 384 0.12 -17.83 45.35
C ARG A 384 -0.89 -18.85 44.79
N PRO A 385 -1.46 -19.71 45.64
CA PRO A 385 -2.57 -20.58 45.26
C PRO A 385 -3.73 -19.71 44.74
N GLN A 386 -4.04 -19.85 43.45
CA GLN A 386 -5.10 -19.08 42.80
C GLN A 386 -6.47 -19.62 43.23
N LYS A 387 -7.46 -18.73 43.31
CA LYS A 387 -8.84 -19.06 43.75
C LYS A 387 -9.49 -20.16 42.90
N THR A 388 -9.19 -20.20 41.59
CA THR A 388 -9.74 -21.20 40.67
C THR A 388 -8.65 -21.89 39.83
N LYS A 389 -8.98 -23.08 39.32
CA LYS A 389 -8.11 -23.84 38.41
C LYS A 389 -7.81 -23.06 37.10
N ASN A 390 -8.79 -22.33 36.56
CA ASN A 390 -8.64 -21.58 35.32
C ASN A 390 -7.56 -20.50 35.43
N ARG A 391 -7.51 -19.83 36.58
CA ARG A 391 -6.51 -18.80 36.84
C ARG A 391 -5.10 -19.34 37.02
N VAL A 392 -4.94 -20.53 37.60
CA VAL A 392 -3.63 -21.20 37.66
C VAL A 392 -3.05 -21.38 36.26
N HIS A 393 -3.86 -21.85 35.30
CA HIS A 393 -3.42 -22.08 33.93
C HIS A 393 -3.02 -20.78 33.23
N LEU A 394 -3.79 -19.69 33.39
CA LEU A 394 -3.47 -18.44 32.72
C LEU A 394 -2.23 -17.76 33.30
N VAL A 395 -2.07 -17.77 34.62
CA VAL A 395 -0.87 -17.26 35.29
C VAL A 395 0.38 -18.02 34.83
N GLN A 396 0.30 -19.35 34.69
CA GLN A 396 1.40 -20.17 34.16
C GLN A 396 1.68 -19.89 32.69
N ALA A 397 0.64 -19.62 31.88
CA ALA A 397 0.81 -19.24 30.47
C ALA A 397 1.57 -17.92 30.32
N PHE A 398 1.16 -16.87 31.06
CA PHE A 398 1.88 -15.59 31.08
C PHE A 398 3.31 -15.76 31.57
N ARG A 399 3.53 -16.50 32.67
CA ARG A 399 4.88 -16.78 33.20
C ARG A 399 5.78 -17.46 32.17
N SER A 400 5.26 -18.48 31.48
CA SER A 400 6.02 -19.22 30.47
C SER A 400 6.34 -18.36 29.24
N GLY A 401 5.38 -17.52 28.80
CA GLY A 401 5.59 -16.59 27.69
C GLY A 401 6.71 -15.58 27.98
N VAL A 402 6.73 -15.02 29.19
CA VAL A 402 7.78 -14.07 29.61
C VAL A 402 9.16 -14.75 29.72
N LEU A 403 9.22 -16.00 30.22
CA LEU A 403 10.47 -16.76 30.27
C LEU A 403 11.03 -17.08 28.88
N LEU A 404 10.17 -17.42 27.91
CA LEU A 404 10.58 -17.61 26.52
C LEU A 404 11.16 -16.32 25.95
N PHE A 405 10.46 -15.19 26.14
CA PHE A 405 10.90 -13.88 25.66
C PHE A 405 12.26 -13.46 26.24
N LEU A 406 12.50 -13.70 27.54
CA LEU A 406 13.77 -13.37 28.20
C LEU A 406 14.93 -14.31 27.80
N ASN A 407 14.66 -15.46 27.17
CA ASN A 407 15.67 -16.42 26.73
C ASN A 407 16.14 -16.21 25.28
N GLU A 408 15.39 -15.50 24.43
CA GLU A 408 15.78 -15.26 23.02
C GLU A 408 16.98 -14.30 22.86
N GLY A 409 17.45 -13.67 23.95
CA GLY A 409 18.64 -12.82 23.98
C GLY A 409 19.93 -13.54 24.40
N LYS A 410 20.60 -14.19 23.42
CA LYS A 410 21.91 -14.91 23.42
C LYS A 410 21.89 -16.43 23.62
N ASP A 411 22.42 -17.11 22.60
CA ASP A 411 23.49 -18.11 22.75
C ASP A 411 24.47 -18.03 21.56
N PRO A 412 25.66 -17.42 21.71
CA PRO A 412 26.86 -17.79 20.97
C PRO A 412 27.75 -18.68 21.85
N GLU A 413 28.08 -19.86 21.34
CA GLU A 413 29.17 -20.76 21.76
C GLU A 413 29.21 -21.22 23.23
N LEU A 414 28.75 -22.45 23.47
CA LEU A 414 29.38 -23.38 24.41
C LEU A 414 28.90 -24.82 24.16
N GLY A 415 29.81 -25.67 23.67
CA GLY A 415 29.67 -27.13 23.78
C GLY A 415 29.93 -27.95 22.51
N HIS A 416 31.17 -27.99 22.01
CA HIS A 416 31.99 -29.21 22.07
C HIS A 416 33.28 -29.04 21.24
N MET A 417 34.40 -29.08 21.96
CA MET A 417 35.75 -29.21 21.43
C MET A 417 36.23 -30.65 21.69
N ASN A 418 37.08 -31.13 20.79
CA ASN A 418 37.84 -32.39 20.74
C ASN A 418 37.15 -33.59 20.05
N ASP A 419 37.64 -33.99 18.87
CA ASP A 419 38.78 -34.92 18.81
C ASP A 419 39.40 -35.01 17.38
N LYS A 420 40.74 -34.94 17.36
CA LYS A 420 41.72 -35.61 16.47
C LYS A 420 41.96 -35.18 15.01
N ASP A 421 43.19 -34.68 14.84
CA ASP A 421 44.11 -34.78 13.71
C ASP A 421 44.04 -36.10 12.91
N THR A 422 44.50 -36.08 11.65
CA THR A 422 45.67 -36.87 11.15
C THR A 422 45.84 -36.76 9.61
N THR A 423 46.91 -36.06 9.21
CA THR A 423 47.87 -36.29 8.07
C THR A 423 47.42 -36.29 6.59
N MET A 424 48.07 -35.46 5.76
CA MET A 424 49.11 -35.79 4.73
C MET A 424 48.50 -35.87 3.31
N THR A 425 49.12 -35.45 2.20
CA THR A 425 50.49 -35.04 1.83
C THR A 425 50.41 -34.23 0.53
N ALA A 426 51.44 -33.43 0.28
CA ALA A 426 51.71 -32.70 -0.96
C ALA A 426 52.15 -33.63 -2.12
N GLU A 427 52.01 -33.14 -3.36
CA GLU A 427 52.96 -33.43 -4.45
C GLU A 427 52.96 -32.28 -5.47
N THR A 428 54.16 -31.95 -5.94
CA THR A 428 54.55 -30.84 -6.82
C THR A 428 55.17 -31.44 -8.09
N GLU A 429 55.45 -30.58 -9.09
CA GLU A 429 56.22 -30.77 -10.34
C GLU A 429 55.35 -31.00 -11.59
N GLY A 430 55.63 -30.43 -12.78
CA GLY A 430 56.75 -29.66 -13.29
C GLY A 430 56.48 -29.27 -14.76
N SER A 431 57.25 -28.30 -15.26
CA SER A 431 57.14 -27.51 -16.50
C SER A 431 57.19 -28.24 -17.87
N THR A 432 56.69 -27.58 -18.93
CA THR A 432 57.47 -27.18 -20.13
C THR A 432 56.71 -26.16 -21.01
N SER A 433 57.44 -25.20 -21.57
CA SER A 433 57.02 -24.17 -22.54
C SER A 433 56.82 -24.73 -23.94
N ASP A 434 55.94 -24.12 -24.74
CA ASP A 434 56.30 -23.60 -26.09
C ASP A 434 55.19 -22.74 -26.71
N THR A 435 55.63 -21.70 -27.41
CA THR A 435 54.90 -20.63 -28.10
C THR A 435 54.11 -21.11 -29.31
N ASN A 436 52.85 -20.64 -29.46
CA ASN A 436 52.34 -20.18 -30.75
C ASN A 436 51.12 -19.25 -30.59
N THR A 437 51.37 -17.98 -30.91
CA THR A 437 50.43 -16.88 -31.08
C THR A 437 49.67 -17.04 -32.40
N HIS A 438 48.36 -17.26 -32.34
CA HIS A 438 47.30 -16.88 -33.29
C HIS A 438 46.14 -17.89 -33.15
N GLY A 439 45.07 -17.51 -32.42
CA GLY A 439 43.87 -18.35 -32.24
C GLY A 439 43.19 -18.30 -30.86
N ALA A 440 43.69 -17.49 -29.91
CA ALA A 440 43.38 -17.66 -28.48
C ALA A 440 42.08 -17.00 -27.95
N TYR A 441 41.22 -16.39 -28.77
CA TYR A 441 40.03 -15.70 -28.26
C TYR A 441 38.69 -16.42 -28.45
N ASP A 442 38.65 -17.50 -29.26
CA ASP A 442 37.44 -18.29 -29.51
C ASP A 442 37.37 -19.60 -28.68
N HIS A 443 38.48 -19.99 -28.03
CA HIS A 443 38.60 -21.24 -27.26
C HIS A 443 38.27 -21.13 -25.76
N GLY A 444 37.93 -19.93 -25.27
CA GLY A 444 37.64 -19.69 -23.85
C GLY A 444 36.29 -20.24 -23.38
N LEU A 445 35.33 -20.49 -24.29
CA LEU A 445 34.01 -20.99 -23.93
C LEU A 445 33.89 -22.51 -24.07
N SER A 446 34.58 -23.12 -25.04
CA SER A 446 34.61 -24.57 -25.22
C SER A 446 35.37 -25.31 -24.12
N SER A 447 36.38 -24.67 -23.51
CA SER A 447 37.14 -25.25 -22.40
C SER A 447 36.52 -25.03 -21.00
N LEU A 448 35.58 -24.09 -20.85
CA LEU A 448 34.75 -23.94 -19.64
C LEU A 448 33.46 -24.79 -19.68
N GLN A 449 33.10 -25.31 -20.86
CA GLN A 449 31.90 -26.12 -21.11
C GLN A 449 32.04 -27.61 -20.74
N GLU A 450 33.24 -28.07 -20.32
CA GLU A 450 33.54 -29.49 -20.05
C GLU A 450 33.56 -29.89 -18.56
N LYS A 451 33.05 -29.05 -17.64
CA LYS A 451 32.84 -29.51 -16.25
C LYS A 451 31.45 -30.14 -16.11
N LYS A 452 31.42 -31.44 -15.78
CA LYS A 452 30.25 -32.26 -15.43
C LYS A 452 29.43 -31.66 -14.26
N SER A 453 28.72 -30.57 -14.52
CA SER A 453 27.86 -29.88 -13.55
C SER A 453 26.40 -30.24 -13.79
N VAL A 454 25.59 -30.32 -12.74
CA VAL A 454 24.13 -30.50 -12.82
C VAL A 454 23.50 -29.45 -13.75
N PHE A 455 24.03 -28.22 -13.73
CA PHE A 455 23.60 -27.14 -14.61
C PHE A 455 23.89 -27.40 -16.10
N ALA A 456 24.95 -28.13 -16.44
CA ALA A 456 25.23 -28.51 -17.83
C ALA A 456 24.19 -29.50 -18.37
N LYS A 457 23.70 -30.43 -17.53
CA LYS A 457 22.61 -31.35 -17.90
C LYS A 457 21.28 -30.61 -18.05
N MET A 458 20.96 -29.70 -17.13
CA MET A 458 19.73 -28.89 -17.20
C MET A 458 19.74 -27.95 -18.41
N ARG A 459 20.89 -27.35 -18.73
CA ARG A 459 21.05 -26.50 -19.92
C ARG A 459 21.03 -27.32 -21.21
N ALA A 460 21.58 -28.53 -21.22
CA ALA A 460 21.43 -29.45 -22.35
C ALA A 460 19.95 -29.84 -22.56
N TRP A 461 19.19 -29.98 -21.48
CA TRP A 461 17.75 -30.21 -21.54
C TRP A 461 16.98 -28.99 -22.05
N GLU A 462 17.29 -27.78 -21.58
CA GLU A 462 16.76 -26.52 -22.12
C GLU A 462 17.06 -26.39 -23.62
N LEU A 463 18.32 -26.59 -24.04
CA LEU A 463 18.72 -26.55 -25.45
C LEU A 463 18.06 -27.63 -26.31
N TRP A 464 17.80 -28.81 -25.74
CA TRP A 464 17.05 -29.87 -26.41
C TRP A 464 15.58 -29.47 -26.60
N LEU A 465 14.96 -28.90 -25.57
CA LEU A 465 13.61 -28.37 -25.60
C LEU A 465 13.50 -27.23 -26.62
N ASP A 466 14.50 -26.33 -26.63
CA ASP A 466 14.64 -25.23 -27.57
C ASP A 466 14.75 -25.70 -29.01
N LYS A 467 15.58 -26.71 -29.29
CA LYS A 467 15.67 -27.29 -30.64
C LYS A 467 14.37 -27.98 -31.09
N ARG A 468 13.68 -28.68 -30.19
CA ARG A 468 12.40 -29.37 -30.47
C ARG A 468 11.27 -28.38 -30.74
N LEU A 469 11.22 -27.27 -30.01
CA LEU A 469 10.15 -26.28 -30.05
C LEU A 469 10.50 -25.03 -30.89
N LYS A 470 11.65 -25.03 -31.57
CA LYS A 470 12.19 -23.90 -32.35
C LYS A 470 12.35 -22.62 -31.52
N PHE A 471 12.72 -22.75 -30.24
CA PHE A 471 13.01 -21.59 -29.38
C PHE A 471 14.35 -20.95 -29.76
N GLU A 472 14.48 -19.67 -29.43
CA GLU A 472 15.72 -18.92 -29.55
C GLU A 472 16.70 -19.36 -28.44
N PRO A 473 17.80 -20.08 -28.76
CA PRO A 473 18.73 -20.62 -27.76
C PRO A 473 19.70 -19.55 -27.23
N MET A 474 19.58 -18.30 -27.68
CA MET A 474 20.60 -17.27 -27.53
C MET A 474 20.39 -16.47 -26.25
N GLY A 475 21.41 -16.48 -25.37
CA GLY A 475 21.44 -15.68 -24.15
C GLY A 475 21.78 -14.21 -24.42
N ILE A 476 22.60 -13.62 -23.55
CA ILE A 476 23.11 -12.25 -23.68
C ILE A 476 24.20 -12.07 -24.76
N ASP A 477 24.62 -13.14 -25.44
CA ASP A 477 25.64 -13.08 -26.48
C ASP A 477 25.24 -12.16 -27.64
N ARG A 478 26.24 -11.49 -28.23
CA ARG A 478 26.04 -10.68 -29.43
C ARG A 478 25.53 -11.56 -30.55
N LEU A 479 24.52 -11.09 -31.28
CA LEU A 479 24.04 -11.77 -32.48
C LEU A 479 24.78 -11.24 -33.73
N PRO A 480 25.63 -12.07 -34.37
CA PRO A 480 26.30 -11.72 -35.61
C PRO A 480 25.31 -11.38 -36.73
N GLU A 481 25.71 -10.54 -37.67
CA GLU A 481 24.87 -10.05 -38.77
C GLU A 481 24.28 -11.17 -39.65
N ASP A 482 25.04 -12.24 -39.89
CA ASP A 482 24.66 -13.41 -40.70
C ASP A 482 23.62 -14.31 -40.00
N ALA A 483 23.57 -14.29 -38.67
CA ALA A 483 22.63 -15.08 -37.88
C ALA A 483 21.24 -14.40 -37.72
N ARG A 484 21.10 -13.13 -38.13
CA ARG A 484 19.88 -12.34 -37.92
C ARG A 484 18.77 -12.72 -38.88
N LYS A 485 17.55 -12.86 -38.34
CA LYS A 485 16.34 -13.17 -39.11
C LYS A 485 15.29 -12.10 -38.87
N PRO A 486 15.33 -10.98 -39.61
CA PRO A 486 14.47 -9.84 -39.31
C PRO A 486 13.00 -10.18 -39.54
N PRO A 487 12.13 -9.88 -38.57
CA PRO A 487 10.69 -9.93 -38.79
C PRO A 487 10.24 -8.76 -39.69
N ARG A 488 8.97 -8.77 -40.10
CA ARG A 488 8.39 -7.67 -40.90
C ARG A 488 8.51 -6.35 -40.16
N THR A 489 8.75 -5.25 -40.87
CA THR A 489 8.98 -3.94 -40.25
C THR A 489 7.79 -3.43 -39.42
N LEU A 490 6.54 -3.75 -39.81
CA LEU A 490 5.36 -3.39 -39.03
C LEU A 490 5.30 -4.10 -37.67
N ASN A 491 6.01 -5.23 -37.50
CA ASN A 491 6.07 -5.93 -36.22
C ASN A 491 6.73 -5.07 -35.13
N MET A 492 7.56 -4.08 -35.50
CA MET A 492 8.10 -3.10 -34.55
C MET A 492 6.98 -2.37 -33.79
N MET A 493 5.93 -1.94 -34.51
CA MET A 493 4.80 -1.23 -33.93
C MET A 493 3.83 -2.20 -33.25
N LEU A 494 3.49 -3.30 -33.93
CA LEU A 494 2.49 -4.26 -33.46
C LEU A 494 2.94 -5.01 -32.19
N LEU A 495 4.24 -5.19 -31.99
CA LEU A 495 4.78 -5.76 -30.76
C LEU A 495 4.41 -4.90 -29.54
N TRP A 496 4.67 -3.58 -29.61
CA TRP A 496 4.35 -2.68 -28.51
C TRP A 496 2.86 -2.48 -28.34
N PHE A 497 2.12 -2.48 -29.46
CA PHE A 497 0.66 -2.51 -29.41
C PHE A 497 0.17 -3.73 -28.64
N SER A 498 0.81 -4.88 -28.83
CA SER A 498 0.47 -6.11 -28.13
C SER A 498 0.68 -6.00 -26.62
N LEU A 499 1.88 -5.62 -26.19
CA LEU A 499 2.24 -5.54 -24.77
C LEU A 499 1.44 -4.46 -24.03
N LEU A 500 1.22 -3.31 -24.67
CA LEU A 500 0.73 -2.11 -24.01
C LEU A 500 -0.78 -1.89 -24.15
N MET A 501 -1.45 -2.60 -25.07
CA MET A 501 -2.91 -2.60 -25.15
C MET A 501 -3.50 -3.47 -24.03
N ALA A 502 -3.38 -2.97 -22.81
CA ALA A 502 -3.70 -3.69 -21.59
C ALA A 502 -4.49 -2.79 -20.61
N PRO A 503 -5.35 -3.39 -19.76
CA PRO A 503 -6.20 -2.64 -18.83
C PRO A 503 -5.41 -1.92 -17.73
N GLY A 504 -4.13 -2.25 -17.51
CA GLY A 504 -3.29 -1.56 -16.51
C GLY A 504 -3.10 -0.07 -16.77
N MET A 505 -3.19 0.37 -18.02
CA MET A 505 -3.12 1.80 -18.32
C MET A 505 -4.35 2.56 -17.84
N ILE A 506 -5.51 1.90 -17.71
CA ILE A 506 -6.73 2.50 -17.17
C ILE A 506 -6.50 2.91 -15.71
N THR A 507 -5.86 2.04 -14.91
CA THR A 507 -5.63 2.33 -13.49
C THR A 507 -4.61 3.44 -13.28
N ILE A 508 -3.56 3.48 -14.12
CA ILE A 508 -2.55 4.54 -14.06
C ILE A 508 -3.18 5.89 -14.46
N GLY A 509 -4.02 5.91 -15.51
CA GLY A 509 -4.74 7.11 -15.95
C GLY A 509 -5.70 7.69 -14.90
N ALA A 510 -6.38 6.82 -14.14
CA ALA A 510 -7.32 7.24 -13.11
C ALA A 510 -6.66 8.01 -11.95
N LEU A 511 -5.34 7.91 -11.77
CA LEU A 511 -4.62 8.62 -10.72
C LEU A 511 -4.70 10.14 -10.85
N GLY A 512 -4.84 10.69 -12.07
CA GLY A 512 -4.90 12.14 -12.29
C GLY A 512 -6.07 12.78 -11.55
N PRO A 513 -7.32 12.36 -11.84
CA PRO A 513 -8.48 12.80 -11.07
C PRO A 513 -8.43 12.41 -9.58
N ILE A 514 -7.86 11.24 -9.24
CA ILE A 514 -7.66 10.83 -7.83
C ILE A 514 -6.75 11.81 -7.08
N PHE A 515 -5.78 12.43 -7.76
CA PHE A 515 -4.95 13.49 -7.20
C PHE A 515 -5.64 14.86 -7.16
N GLY A 516 -6.92 14.97 -7.57
CA GLY A 516 -7.69 16.20 -7.54
C GLY A 516 -7.50 17.10 -8.77
N LEU A 517 -6.88 16.59 -9.84
CA LEU A 517 -6.79 17.27 -11.14
C LEU A 517 -8.13 17.19 -11.88
N SER A 518 -8.40 18.16 -12.75
CA SER A 518 -9.54 18.05 -13.65
C SER A 518 -9.30 16.91 -14.66
N VAL A 519 -10.38 16.36 -15.23
CA VAL A 519 -10.26 15.34 -16.27
C VAL A 519 -9.53 15.92 -17.50
N ALA A 520 -9.79 17.17 -17.86
CA ALA A 520 -9.13 17.86 -18.96
C ALA A 520 -7.61 17.99 -18.75
N ASP A 521 -7.17 18.42 -17.56
CA ASP A 521 -5.73 18.47 -17.25
C ASP A 521 -5.11 17.08 -17.27
N SER A 522 -5.79 16.10 -16.69
CA SER A 522 -5.31 14.73 -16.62
C SER A 522 -5.10 14.16 -18.02
N ILE A 523 -6.03 14.42 -18.94
CA ILE A 523 -5.92 14.06 -20.36
C ILE A 523 -4.71 14.75 -21.00
N MET A 524 -4.57 16.06 -20.81
CA MET A 524 -3.47 16.83 -21.39
C MET A 524 -2.10 16.33 -20.88
N ILE A 525 -1.96 16.17 -19.56
CA ILE A 525 -0.75 15.67 -18.92
C ILE A 525 -0.44 14.25 -19.38
N THR A 526 -1.45 13.38 -19.49
CA THR A 526 -1.30 12.01 -20.00
C THR A 526 -0.76 12.02 -21.43
N CYS A 527 -1.35 12.80 -22.33
CA CYS A 527 -0.91 12.89 -23.72
C CYS A 527 0.54 13.39 -23.82
N ILE A 528 0.89 14.46 -23.09
CA ILE A 528 2.24 15.03 -23.13
C ILE A 528 3.26 14.09 -22.48
N GLY A 529 2.94 13.56 -21.28
CA GLY A 529 3.79 12.64 -20.54
C GLY A 529 4.08 11.36 -21.31
N ASN A 530 3.07 10.72 -21.90
CA ASN A 530 3.25 9.53 -22.70
C ASN A 530 4.02 9.80 -24.00
N ALA A 531 3.73 10.93 -24.68
CA ALA A 531 4.43 11.31 -25.90
C ALA A 531 5.93 11.52 -25.63
N MET A 532 6.27 12.30 -24.60
CA MET A 532 7.65 12.59 -24.22
C MET A 532 8.35 11.35 -23.68
N GLY A 533 7.71 10.60 -22.78
CA GLY A 533 8.28 9.41 -22.16
C GLY A 533 8.59 8.32 -23.19
N SER A 534 7.75 8.16 -24.23
CA SER A 534 7.94 7.14 -25.28
C SER A 534 9.06 7.48 -26.26
N LEU A 535 9.52 8.73 -26.34
CA LEU A 535 10.63 9.11 -27.23
C LEU A 535 11.95 8.45 -26.79
N VAL A 536 12.14 8.30 -25.49
CA VAL A 536 13.36 7.73 -24.91
C VAL A 536 13.54 6.26 -25.29
N PRO A 537 12.59 5.34 -25.03
CA PRO A 537 12.70 3.95 -25.49
C PRO A 537 12.79 3.87 -27.01
N ALA A 538 11.99 4.65 -27.76
CA ALA A 538 12.04 4.69 -29.22
C ALA A 538 13.45 5.03 -29.76
N TRP A 539 14.15 5.96 -29.10
CA TRP A 539 15.54 6.26 -29.42
C TRP A 539 16.50 5.14 -29.00
N THR A 540 16.42 4.63 -27.76
CA THR A 540 17.36 3.60 -27.27
C THR A 540 17.33 2.31 -28.10
N VAL A 541 16.17 1.96 -28.65
CA VAL A 541 16.03 0.78 -29.53
C VAL A 541 16.89 0.91 -30.80
N THR A 542 17.17 2.13 -31.27
CA THR A 542 18.04 2.34 -32.45
C THR A 542 19.48 1.85 -32.25
N LEU A 543 19.92 1.72 -30.99
CA LEU A 543 21.28 1.28 -30.63
C LEU A 543 21.47 -0.24 -30.79
N VAL A 544 20.39 -1.01 -30.71
CA VAL A 544 20.47 -2.47 -30.69
C VAL A 544 20.78 -3.09 -32.06
N PRO A 545 20.07 -2.77 -33.15
CA PRO A 545 20.38 -3.35 -34.47
C PRO A 545 21.82 -3.06 -34.91
N GLN A 546 22.37 -1.89 -34.55
CA GLN A 546 23.75 -1.53 -34.88
C GLN A 546 24.80 -2.36 -34.15
N THR A 547 24.51 -2.77 -32.91
CA THR A 547 25.47 -3.48 -32.07
C THR A 547 25.26 -5.00 -32.10
N GLY A 548 24.04 -5.46 -32.38
CA GLY A 548 23.65 -6.86 -32.21
C GLY A 548 23.60 -7.29 -30.74
N LEU A 549 23.60 -6.33 -29.81
CA LEU A 549 23.56 -6.56 -28.37
C LEU A 549 22.19 -6.22 -27.80
N ARG A 550 21.75 -6.98 -26.79
CA ARG A 550 20.55 -6.70 -26.00
C ARG A 550 20.66 -5.34 -25.27
N ALA A 551 19.53 -4.72 -24.92
CA ALA A 551 19.46 -3.32 -24.52
C ALA A 551 20.39 -2.96 -23.35
N VAL A 552 20.34 -3.75 -22.27
CA VAL A 552 21.22 -3.53 -21.11
C VAL A 552 22.69 -3.81 -21.43
N ALA A 553 23.00 -4.75 -22.33
CA ALA A 553 24.38 -5.07 -22.68
C ALA A 553 25.07 -3.91 -23.42
N VAL A 554 24.31 -3.12 -24.21
CA VAL A 554 24.81 -1.90 -24.86
C VAL A 554 25.33 -0.89 -23.83
N SER A 555 24.78 -0.89 -22.61
CA SER A 555 25.22 0.04 -21.55
C SER A 555 26.69 -0.13 -21.14
N ARG A 556 27.33 -1.28 -21.44
CA ARG A 556 28.77 -1.48 -21.20
C ARG A 556 29.66 -0.47 -21.90
N TYR A 557 29.19 0.09 -23.01
CA TYR A 557 29.90 1.16 -23.71
C TYR A 557 29.79 2.52 -23.00
N ALA A 558 29.05 2.66 -21.92
CA ALA A 558 29.09 3.89 -21.10
C ALA A 558 29.49 3.57 -19.66
N PHE A 559 28.86 2.55 -19.08
CA PHE A 559 29.02 2.14 -17.69
C PHE A 559 30.18 1.18 -17.44
N GLY A 560 30.90 0.76 -18.48
CA GLY A 560 31.90 -0.31 -18.36
C GLY A 560 31.28 -1.62 -17.88
N ILE A 561 32.13 -2.62 -17.63
CA ILE A 561 31.65 -3.94 -17.17
C ILE A 561 31.04 -3.83 -15.77
N GLN A 562 31.69 -3.14 -14.83
CA GLN A 562 31.22 -3.09 -13.45
C GLN A 562 29.94 -2.24 -13.31
N GLY A 563 29.88 -1.07 -13.94
CA GLY A 563 28.69 -0.22 -13.87
C GLY A 563 27.48 -0.86 -14.58
N SER A 564 27.70 -1.59 -15.68
CA SER A 564 26.59 -2.28 -16.38
C SER A 564 25.87 -3.33 -15.52
N LYS A 565 26.53 -3.85 -14.48
CA LYS A 565 25.89 -4.74 -13.49
C LYS A 565 24.82 -3.99 -12.69
N ILE A 566 25.09 -2.74 -12.32
CA ILE A 566 24.10 -1.88 -11.64
C ILE A 566 22.90 -1.68 -12.56
N CYS A 567 23.13 -1.39 -13.85
CA CYS A 567 22.06 -1.27 -14.83
C CYS A 567 21.23 -2.55 -14.95
N GLY A 568 21.88 -3.73 -15.03
CA GLY A 568 21.17 -5.01 -15.05
C GLY A 568 20.31 -5.26 -13.81
N ALA A 569 20.80 -4.92 -12.62
CA ALA A 569 20.05 -5.07 -11.37
C ALA A 569 18.84 -4.14 -11.33
N LEU A 570 19.03 -2.88 -11.73
CA LEU A 570 17.94 -1.90 -11.82
C LEU A 570 16.88 -2.32 -12.84
N THR A 571 17.27 -2.83 -14.01
CA THR A 571 16.31 -3.35 -15.00
C THR A 571 15.49 -4.52 -14.45
N VAL A 572 16.11 -5.45 -13.71
CA VAL A 572 15.38 -6.53 -13.03
C VAL A 572 14.39 -5.96 -12.02
N PHE A 573 14.80 -4.98 -11.22
CA PHE A 573 13.92 -4.32 -10.26
C PHE A 573 12.71 -3.64 -10.92
N VAL A 574 12.95 -2.90 -12.02
CA VAL A 574 11.89 -2.25 -12.82
C VAL A 574 10.88 -3.27 -13.31
N ASN A 575 11.37 -4.34 -13.93
CA ASN A 575 10.53 -5.39 -14.47
C ASN A 575 9.70 -6.04 -13.35
N ILE A 576 10.33 -6.49 -12.26
CA ILE A 576 9.59 -7.09 -11.12
C ILE A 576 8.52 -6.13 -10.59
N GLY A 577 8.80 -4.83 -10.54
CA GLY A 577 7.83 -3.81 -10.15
C GLY A 577 6.57 -3.79 -11.03
N TYR A 578 6.73 -3.81 -12.36
CA TYR A 578 5.59 -3.93 -13.28
C TYR A 578 4.86 -5.26 -13.15
N ALA A 579 5.59 -6.37 -12.94
CA ALA A 579 4.99 -7.68 -12.70
C ALA A 579 4.13 -7.68 -11.43
N VAL A 580 4.55 -6.97 -10.38
CA VAL A 580 3.78 -6.81 -9.13
C VAL A 580 2.50 -6.02 -9.39
N ILE A 581 2.57 -4.88 -10.09
CA ILE A 581 1.38 -4.09 -10.45
C ILE A 581 0.40 -4.95 -11.28
N GLY A 582 0.90 -5.65 -12.29
CA GLY A 582 0.08 -6.53 -13.13
C GLY A 582 -0.57 -7.66 -12.35
N ALA A 583 0.15 -8.28 -11.41
CA ALA A 583 -0.37 -9.36 -10.58
C ALA A 583 -1.49 -8.90 -9.65
N ILE A 584 -1.31 -7.75 -8.98
CA ILE A 584 -2.33 -7.18 -8.08
C ILE A 584 -3.59 -6.83 -8.89
N LEU A 585 -3.43 -6.17 -10.04
CA LEU A 585 -4.57 -5.81 -10.90
C LEU A 585 -5.33 -7.03 -11.41
N ALA A 586 -4.61 -8.08 -11.85
CA ALA A 586 -5.24 -9.32 -12.26
C ALA A 586 -6.01 -9.98 -11.11
N GLY A 587 -5.47 -9.95 -9.90
CA GLY A 587 -6.15 -10.41 -8.69
C GLY A 587 -7.44 -9.62 -8.39
N GLN A 588 -7.42 -8.30 -8.58
CA GLN A 588 -8.62 -7.46 -8.44
C GLN A 588 -9.69 -7.82 -9.48
N PHE A 589 -9.32 -8.05 -10.74
CA PHE A 589 -10.27 -8.51 -11.76
C PHE A 589 -10.88 -9.86 -11.41
N LEU A 590 -10.08 -10.84 -10.99
CA LEU A 590 -10.60 -12.16 -10.62
C LEU A 590 -11.52 -12.12 -9.39
N ARG A 591 -11.21 -11.30 -8.38
CA ARG A 591 -12.12 -11.03 -7.26
C ARG A 591 -13.44 -10.45 -7.77
N ALA A 592 -13.38 -9.47 -8.65
CA ALA A 592 -14.56 -8.78 -9.16
C ALA A 592 -15.47 -9.71 -9.99
N VAL A 593 -14.88 -10.56 -10.85
CA VAL A 593 -15.61 -11.60 -11.60
C VAL A 593 -16.33 -12.58 -10.67
N SER A 594 -15.72 -12.91 -9.53
CA SER A 594 -16.28 -13.86 -8.55
C SER A 594 -17.39 -13.27 -7.66
N GLY A 595 -17.75 -11.99 -7.86
CA GLY A 595 -18.69 -11.28 -6.99
C GLY A 595 -18.18 -11.09 -5.55
N GLY A 596 -16.85 -11.10 -5.36
CA GLY A 596 -16.20 -10.96 -4.05
C GLY A 596 -15.97 -12.27 -3.28
N SER A 597 -16.39 -13.42 -3.82
CA SER A 597 -16.16 -14.73 -3.17
C SER A 597 -14.69 -15.16 -3.18
N LEU A 598 -13.92 -14.72 -4.17
CA LEU A 598 -12.49 -15.01 -4.31
C LEU A 598 -11.66 -13.86 -3.72
N ASP A 599 -10.80 -14.17 -2.75
CA ASP A 599 -9.91 -13.16 -2.17
C ASP A 599 -8.83 -12.71 -3.16
N ILE A 600 -8.41 -11.44 -3.10
CA ILE A 600 -7.42 -10.86 -4.02
C ILE A 600 -6.12 -11.68 -3.98
N SER A 601 -5.73 -12.19 -2.79
CA SER A 601 -4.55 -13.05 -2.66
C SER A 601 -4.65 -14.32 -3.49
N LEU A 602 -5.81 -14.98 -3.51
CA LEU A 602 -5.98 -16.20 -4.29
C LEU A 602 -5.90 -15.88 -5.79
N GLY A 603 -6.46 -14.75 -6.23
CA GLY A 603 -6.36 -14.28 -7.61
C GLY A 603 -4.91 -14.03 -8.03
N ILE A 604 -4.12 -13.36 -7.18
CA ILE A 604 -2.68 -13.13 -7.39
C ILE A 604 -1.94 -14.46 -7.52
N VAL A 605 -2.16 -15.40 -6.59
CA VAL A 605 -1.51 -16.72 -6.61
C VAL A 605 -1.81 -17.46 -7.91
N LEU A 606 -3.09 -17.50 -8.32
CA LEU A 606 -3.50 -18.18 -9.56
C LEU A 606 -2.82 -17.58 -10.79
N VAL A 607 -2.82 -16.25 -10.94
CA VAL A 607 -2.25 -15.59 -12.11
C VAL A 607 -0.74 -15.73 -12.16
N VAL A 608 -0.03 -15.60 -11.03
CA VAL A 608 1.43 -15.76 -11.01
C VAL A 608 1.83 -17.22 -11.28
N LEU A 609 1.11 -18.20 -10.72
CA LEU A 609 1.38 -19.61 -11.01
C LEU A 609 1.12 -19.94 -12.48
N LEU A 610 0.02 -19.44 -13.06
CA LEU A 610 -0.25 -19.58 -14.49
C LEU A 610 0.85 -18.89 -15.32
N ALA A 611 1.35 -17.72 -14.90
CA ALA A 611 2.38 -16.99 -15.63
C ALA A 611 3.68 -17.79 -15.66
N LEU A 612 4.03 -18.42 -14.54
CA LEU A 612 5.14 -19.34 -14.44
C LEU A 612 4.97 -20.53 -15.39
N VAL A 613 3.82 -21.21 -15.35
CA VAL A 613 3.52 -22.34 -16.25
C VAL A 613 3.64 -21.94 -17.73
N VAL A 614 3.04 -20.81 -18.12
CA VAL A 614 3.12 -20.30 -19.50
C VAL A 614 4.55 -19.95 -19.89
N SER A 615 5.33 -19.39 -18.96
CA SER A 615 6.75 -19.11 -19.20
C SER A 615 7.57 -20.38 -19.46
N PHE A 616 7.16 -21.55 -18.94
CA PHE A 616 7.77 -22.86 -19.26
C PHE A 616 7.34 -23.41 -20.63
N LEU A 617 6.13 -23.09 -21.11
CA LEU A 617 5.64 -23.47 -22.44
C LEU A 617 6.37 -22.72 -23.58
N GLY A 618 7.15 -21.71 -23.21
CA GLY A 618 8.20 -21.07 -24.00
C GLY A 618 7.74 -20.00 -24.99
N TYR A 619 8.72 -19.28 -25.54
CA TYR A 619 8.54 -18.01 -26.26
C TYR A 619 7.61 -18.10 -27.47
N HIS A 620 7.57 -19.22 -28.19
CA HIS A 620 6.74 -19.36 -29.40
C HIS A 620 5.24 -19.35 -29.10
N VAL A 621 4.80 -19.98 -28.01
CA VAL A 621 3.38 -19.98 -27.59
C VAL A 621 2.98 -18.59 -27.11
N LEU A 622 3.83 -17.96 -26.29
CA LEU A 622 3.59 -16.62 -25.79
C LEU A 622 3.57 -15.59 -26.92
N HIS A 623 4.53 -15.64 -27.85
CA HIS A 623 4.59 -14.71 -28.98
C HIS A 623 3.40 -14.90 -29.93
N HIS A 624 2.93 -16.13 -30.16
CA HIS A 624 1.74 -16.35 -30.96
C HIS A 624 0.49 -15.81 -30.26
N TYR A 625 0.34 -16.10 -28.96
CA TYR A 625 -0.75 -15.55 -28.15
C TYR A 625 -0.74 -14.01 -28.19
N GLU A 626 0.40 -13.39 -27.86
CA GLU A 626 0.58 -11.94 -27.89
C GLU A 626 0.17 -11.37 -29.25
N SER A 627 0.64 -11.95 -30.35
CA SER A 627 0.35 -11.45 -31.70
C SER A 627 -1.14 -11.34 -32.05
N VAL A 628 -2.03 -12.04 -31.33
CA VAL A 628 -3.48 -12.07 -31.58
C VAL A 628 -4.30 -11.52 -30.41
N ALA A 629 -3.87 -11.73 -29.15
CA ALA A 629 -4.65 -11.44 -27.95
C ALA A 629 -4.99 -9.96 -27.79
N TRP A 630 -4.08 -9.08 -28.20
CA TRP A 630 -4.30 -7.63 -28.13
C TRP A 630 -5.48 -7.14 -28.97
N ILE A 631 -5.82 -7.83 -30.06
CA ILE A 631 -6.96 -7.47 -30.91
C ILE A 631 -8.26 -7.64 -30.12
N LEU A 632 -8.39 -8.77 -29.41
CA LEU A 632 -9.54 -9.01 -28.55
C LEU A 632 -9.59 -7.99 -27.41
N ILE A 633 -8.45 -7.75 -26.74
CA ILE A 633 -8.39 -6.78 -25.63
C ILE A 633 -8.75 -5.37 -26.13
N PHE A 634 -8.27 -4.97 -27.30
CA PHE A 634 -8.61 -3.69 -27.94
C PHE A 634 -10.11 -3.56 -28.19
N ILE A 635 -10.74 -4.59 -28.76
CA ILE A 635 -12.20 -4.61 -28.98
C ILE A 635 -12.95 -4.49 -27.65
N LEU A 636 -12.52 -5.22 -26.62
CA LEU A 636 -13.15 -5.14 -25.29
C LEU A 636 -12.94 -3.77 -24.65
N MET A 637 -11.80 -3.11 -24.85
CA MET A 637 -11.57 -1.75 -24.39
C MET A 637 -12.42 -0.73 -25.17
N LEU A 638 -12.68 -0.93 -26.46
CA LEU A 638 -13.65 -0.11 -27.20
C LEU A 638 -15.08 -0.27 -26.66
N VAL A 639 -15.46 -1.50 -26.29
CA VAL A 639 -16.75 -1.75 -25.60
C VAL A 639 -16.75 -1.07 -24.24
N GLN A 640 -15.66 -1.13 -23.47
CA GLN A 640 -15.51 -0.42 -22.21
C GLN A 640 -15.70 1.09 -22.38
N TRP A 641 -15.08 1.69 -23.41
CA TRP A 641 -15.29 3.10 -23.76
C TRP A 641 -16.77 3.40 -23.99
N GLY A 642 -17.44 2.63 -24.84
CA GLY A 642 -18.85 2.84 -25.18
C GLY A 642 -19.79 2.69 -23.97
N GLN A 643 -19.56 1.70 -23.12
CA GLN A 643 -20.41 1.43 -21.95
C GLN A 643 -20.13 2.35 -20.76
N SER A 644 -18.89 2.83 -20.61
CA SER A 644 -18.52 3.76 -19.54
C SER A 644 -18.94 5.21 -19.88
N ALA A 645 -19.07 5.55 -21.17
CA ALA A 645 -19.36 6.91 -21.64
C ALA A 645 -20.56 7.60 -20.97
N PRO A 646 -21.71 6.93 -20.72
CA PRO A 646 -22.85 7.57 -20.06
C PRO A 646 -22.59 7.99 -18.60
N ARG A 647 -21.60 7.38 -17.93
CA ARG A 647 -21.21 7.71 -16.54
C ARG A 647 -20.06 8.71 -16.48
N PHE A 648 -19.50 9.13 -17.61
CA PHE A 648 -18.44 10.13 -17.63
C PHE A 648 -18.94 11.50 -17.15
N PRO A 649 -18.10 12.28 -16.46
CA PRO A 649 -18.50 13.59 -15.99
C PRO A 649 -18.84 14.53 -17.16
N SER A 650 -19.95 15.25 -17.03
CA SER A 650 -20.38 16.24 -18.03
C SER A 650 -19.50 17.49 -18.04
N ASP A 651 -18.93 17.87 -16.90
CA ASP A 651 -17.91 18.90 -16.79
C ASP A 651 -16.54 18.25 -16.53
N ILE A 652 -15.65 18.36 -17.51
CA ILE A 652 -14.29 17.82 -17.45
C ILE A 652 -13.26 18.86 -16.97
N THR A 653 -13.67 20.11 -16.79
CA THR A 653 -12.79 21.25 -16.49
C THR A 653 -12.81 21.64 -15.02
N THR A 654 -13.66 21.04 -14.20
CA THR A 654 -13.73 21.38 -12.78
C THR A 654 -12.43 20.98 -12.07
N HIS A 655 -11.70 21.95 -11.51
CA HIS A 655 -10.54 21.68 -10.67
C HIS A 655 -10.96 21.62 -9.19
N GLU A 656 -10.51 20.60 -8.46
CA GLU A 656 -10.64 20.56 -7.00
C GLU A 656 -9.53 21.36 -6.30
N LEU A 657 -8.34 21.37 -6.91
CA LEU A 657 -7.14 22.02 -6.41
C LEU A 657 -6.94 23.43 -6.98
N GLN A 658 -6.25 24.29 -6.24
CA GLN A 658 -5.90 25.65 -6.67
C GLN A 658 -4.46 26.00 -6.29
N GLY A 659 -3.85 26.92 -7.05
CA GLY A 659 -2.55 27.48 -6.74
C GLY A 659 -1.43 26.43 -6.79
N ILE A 660 -0.56 26.44 -5.78
CA ILE A 660 0.63 25.60 -5.76
C ILE A 660 0.34 24.10 -5.54
N ASP A 661 -0.78 23.76 -4.88
CA ASP A 661 -1.21 22.37 -4.68
C ASP A 661 -1.60 21.70 -6.01
N TYR A 662 -2.24 22.47 -6.90
CA TYR A 662 -2.53 22.04 -8.26
C TYR A 662 -1.24 21.75 -9.03
N VAL A 663 -0.25 22.64 -8.93
CA VAL A 663 1.05 22.48 -9.59
C VAL A 663 1.76 21.22 -9.07
N GLY A 664 1.77 20.99 -7.75
CA GLY A 664 2.41 19.80 -7.17
C GLY A 664 1.77 18.49 -7.65
N SER A 665 0.44 18.45 -7.71
CA SER A 665 -0.29 17.28 -8.20
C SER A 665 -0.10 17.06 -9.70
N ALA A 666 -0.07 18.13 -10.50
CA ALA A 666 0.18 18.07 -11.94
C ALA A 666 1.60 17.58 -12.27
N LEU A 667 2.61 18.07 -11.56
CA LEU A 667 3.99 17.61 -11.72
C LEU A 667 4.16 16.14 -11.31
N THR A 668 3.55 15.74 -10.20
CA THR A 668 3.56 14.34 -9.74
C THR A 668 2.88 13.42 -10.75
N PHE A 669 1.71 13.80 -11.25
CA PHE A 669 1.00 13.00 -12.25
C PHE A 669 1.75 12.93 -13.59
N PHE A 670 2.39 14.03 -14.00
CA PHE A 670 3.29 14.02 -15.16
C PHE A 670 4.46 13.06 -14.94
N ALA A 671 5.11 13.08 -13.78
CA ALA A 671 6.21 12.16 -13.46
C ALA A 671 5.77 10.70 -13.52
N ILE A 672 4.55 10.37 -13.10
CA ILE A 672 3.97 9.03 -13.25
C ILE A 672 3.81 8.64 -14.73
N MET A 673 3.19 9.50 -15.54
CA MET A 673 2.92 9.23 -16.96
C MET A 673 4.19 9.20 -17.81
N PHE A 674 5.13 10.08 -17.51
CA PHE A 674 6.43 10.09 -18.12
C PHE A 674 7.23 8.84 -17.70
N GLY A 675 7.31 8.59 -16.38
CA GLY A 675 8.00 7.48 -15.72
C GLY A 675 7.60 6.12 -16.29
N GLN A 676 6.30 5.90 -16.49
CA GLN A 676 5.83 4.62 -17.00
C GLN A 676 6.31 4.32 -18.43
N CYS A 677 6.36 5.35 -19.29
CA CYS A 677 6.81 5.18 -20.67
C CYS A 677 8.34 5.07 -20.76
N VAL A 678 9.08 5.92 -20.03
CA VAL A 678 10.54 5.98 -20.11
C VAL A 678 11.20 4.71 -19.56
N ALA A 679 10.56 4.03 -18.60
CA ALA A 679 11.07 2.83 -17.95
C ALA A 679 11.43 1.70 -18.95
N TRP A 680 10.73 1.63 -20.09
CA TRP A 680 10.97 0.63 -21.12
C TRP A 680 12.32 0.77 -21.83
N CYS A 681 13.02 1.91 -21.71
CA CYS A 681 14.27 2.16 -22.44
C CYS A 681 15.39 1.15 -22.11
N ALA A 682 15.34 0.52 -20.94
CA ALA A 682 16.36 -0.43 -20.50
C ALA A 682 16.17 -1.85 -21.08
N CYS A 683 14.98 -2.19 -21.59
CA CYS A 683 14.66 -3.54 -22.08
C CYS A 683 14.04 -3.56 -23.49
N ALA A 684 13.51 -2.43 -23.98
CA ALA A 684 12.81 -2.34 -25.27
C ALA A 684 13.65 -2.88 -26.44
N GLY A 685 14.96 -2.64 -26.42
CA GLY A 685 15.87 -3.10 -27.45
C GLY A 685 16.02 -4.62 -27.52
N ASP A 686 15.66 -5.39 -26.48
CA ASP A 686 15.82 -6.85 -26.45
C ASP A 686 15.06 -7.56 -27.58
N TYR A 687 13.99 -6.93 -28.08
CA TYR A 687 13.16 -7.44 -29.17
C TYR A 687 13.65 -7.06 -30.58
N TYR A 688 14.71 -6.25 -30.68
CA TYR A 688 15.17 -5.67 -31.94
C TYR A 688 16.51 -6.24 -32.44
N VAL A 689 17.08 -7.20 -31.73
CA VAL A 689 18.40 -7.82 -32.03
C VAL A 689 18.43 -8.49 -33.41
N HIS A 690 17.29 -8.99 -33.90
CA HIS A 690 17.17 -9.65 -35.20
C HIS A 690 17.06 -8.71 -36.40
N PHE A 691 16.91 -7.40 -36.19
CA PHE A 691 16.88 -6.44 -37.30
C PHE A 691 18.28 -6.20 -37.87
N PRO A 692 18.39 -5.91 -39.18
CA PRO A 692 19.68 -5.69 -39.81
C PRO A 692 20.30 -4.36 -39.33
N ALA A 693 21.63 -4.28 -39.32
CA ALA A 693 22.36 -3.13 -38.78
C ALA A 693 22.16 -1.82 -39.58
N ASP A 694 21.80 -1.92 -40.85
CA ASP A 694 21.56 -0.83 -41.79
C ASP A 694 20.10 -0.34 -41.81
N VAL A 695 19.26 -0.85 -40.92
CA VAL A 695 17.85 -0.44 -40.83
C VAL A 695 17.73 1.08 -40.61
N ASN A 696 16.80 1.71 -41.34
CA ASN A 696 16.55 3.15 -41.20
C ASN A 696 16.12 3.49 -39.76
N LYS A 697 16.99 4.21 -39.04
CA LYS A 697 16.82 4.56 -37.62
C LYS A 697 15.57 5.39 -37.36
N TRP A 698 15.21 6.31 -38.27
CA TRP A 698 14.00 7.14 -38.13
C TRP A 698 12.72 6.32 -38.27
N LYS A 699 12.70 5.37 -39.20
CA LYS A 699 11.57 4.45 -39.36
C LYS A 699 11.42 3.55 -38.14
N LEU A 700 12.53 3.02 -37.64
CA LEU A 700 12.57 2.15 -36.47
C LEU A 700 12.13 2.89 -35.19
N ALA A 701 12.66 4.10 -34.95
CA ALA A 701 12.24 4.94 -33.83
C ALA A 701 10.77 5.38 -33.97
N GLY A 702 10.34 5.85 -35.14
CA GLY A 702 8.98 6.32 -35.37
C GLY A 702 7.92 5.23 -35.17
N LEU A 703 8.14 4.02 -35.72
CA LEU A 703 7.21 2.89 -35.52
C LEU A 703 7.17 2.42 -34.08
N THR A 704 8.30 2.43 -33.38
CA THR A 704 8.37 2.08 -31.96
C THR A 704 7.63 3.12 -31.11
N TRP A 705 7.86 4.40 -31.38
CA TRP A 705 7.19 5.49 -30.69
C TRP A 705 5.67 5.44 -30.87
N MET A 706 5.18 5.27 -32.11
CA MET A 706 3.75 5.09 -32.38
C MET A 706 3.19 3.84 -31.70
N GLY A 707 3.95 2.73 -31.73
CA GLY A 707 3.57 1.48 -31.10
C GLY A 707 3.45 1.57 -29.58
N MET A 708 4.17 2.48 -28.93
CA MET A 708 4.07 2.71 -27.48
C MET A 708 3.05 3.79 -27.14
N PHE A 709 3.12 4.95 -27.80
CA PHE A 709 2.32 6.13 -27.49
C PHE A 709 0.82 5.89 -27.68
N ILE A 710 0.42 5.26 -28.79
CA ILE A 710 -1.00 5.06 -29.11
C ILE A 710 -1.71 4.17 -28.08
N PRO A 711 -1.26 2.92 -27.80
CA PRO A 711 -1.97 2.04 -26.85
C PRO A 711 -1.92 2.56 -25.42
N THR A 712 -0.77 3.10 -24.97
CA THR A 712 -0.62 3.65 -23.60
C THR A 712 -1.57 4.82 -23.37
N THR A 713 -1.63 5.74 -24.33
CA THR A 713 -2.51 6.92 -24.26
C THR A 713 -3.97 6.50 -24.37
N PHE A 714 -4.32 5.59 -25.28
CA PHE A 714 -5.70 5.11 -25.40
C PHE A 714 -6.26 4.54 -24.09
N GLY A 715 -5.50 3.67 -23.41
CA GLY A 715 -5.90 3.12 -22.12
C GLY A 715 -5.88 4.15 -20.97
N ALA A 716 -4.87 5.01 -20.92
CA ALA A 716 -4.75 6.03 -19.86
C ALA A 716 -5.81 7.13 -19.96
N LEU A 717 -6.24 7.50 -21.18
CA LEU A 717 -7.34 8.45 -21.37
C LEU A 717 -8.65 7.89 -20.83
N LEU A 718 -8.94 6.61 -21.09
CA LEU A 718 -10.09 5.92 -20.49
C LEU A 718 -10.00 5.95 -18.96
N GLY A 719 -8.80 5.73 -18.42
CA GLY A 719 -8.50 5.89 -17.01
C GLY A 719 -8.82 7.28 -16.47
N CYS A 720 -8.45 8.35 -17.17
CA CYS A 720 -8.75 9.74 -16.76
C CYS A 720 -10.28 9.97 -16.67
N TYR A 721 -11.05 9.45 -17.62
CA TYR A 721 -12.51 9.57 -17.58
C TYR A 721 -13.13 8.74 -16.45
N ILE A 722 -12.69 7.50 -16.25
CA ILE A 722 -13.16 6.64 -15.16
C ILE A 722 -12.80 7.25 -13.80
N GLY A 723 -11.58 7.79 -13.65
CA GLY A 723 -11.17 8.54 -12.47
C GLY A 723 -12.09 9.73 -12.19
N GLY A 724 -12.43 10.52 -13.21
CA GLY A 724 -13.39 11.61 -13.06
C GLY A 724 -14.82 11.15 -12.71
N ALA A 725 -15.25 10.02 -13.27
CA ALA A 725 -16.54 9.41 -12.97
C ALA A 725 -16.63 8.95 -11.51
N ILE A 726 -15.56 8.37 -10.95
CA ILE A 726 -15.47 7.95 -9.55
C ILE A 726 -15.82 9.09 -8.59
N PHE A 727 -15.35 10.32 -8.83
CA PHE A 727 -15.62 11.47 -7.95
C PHE A 727 -16.90 12.24 -8.30
N SER A 728 -17.49 11.97 -9.46
CA SER A 728 -18.75 12.59 -9.89
C SER A 728 -19.98 11.77 -9.53
N ASP A 729 -19.79 10.49 -9.20
CA ASP A 729 -20.84 9.52 -8.90
C ASP A 729 -20.63 8.84 -7.54
N ASP A 730 -21.50 9.16 -6.58
CA ASP A 730 -21.47 8.60 -5.22
C ASP A 730 -21.52 7.06 -5.18
N GLU A 731 -22.11 6.40 -6.20
CA GLU A 731 -22.16 4.93 -6.29
C GLU A 731 -20.79 4.36 -6.69
N LEU A 732 -20.16 4.92 -7.73
CA LEU A 732 -18.83 4.50 -8.17
C LEU A 732 -17.76 4.81 -7.11
N PHE A 733 -17.88 5.94 -6.40
CA PHE A 733 -17.01 6.29 -5.29
C PHE A 733 -17.04 5.23 -4.18
N GLN A 734 -18.23 4.75 -3.80
CA GLN A 734 -18.38 3.71 -2.77
C GLN A 734 -17.79 2.37 -3.22
N VAL A 735 -17.95 2.00 -4.49
CA VAL A 735 -17.35 0.78 -5.05
C VAL A 735 -15.83 0.89 -5.05
N TYR A 736 -15.28 2.04 -5.45
CA TYR A 736 -13.85 2.31 -5.43
C TYR A 736 -13.27 2.14 -4.02
N GLU A 737 -13.85 2.79 -3.00
CA GLU A 737 -13.39 2.72 -1.61
C GLU A 737 -13.46 1.29 -1.02
N THR A 738 -14.49 0.52 -1.36
CA THR A 738 -14.72 -0.81 -0.75
C THR A 738 -14.03 -1.96 -1.49
N SER A 739 -13.93 -1.87 -2.82
CA SER A 739 -13.57 -3.00 -3.68
C SER A 739 -12.43 -2.69 -4.66
N GLY A 740 -11.96 -1.44 -4.69
CA GLY A 740 -10.85 -0.99 -5.53
C GLY A 740 -11.23 -0.78 -7.00
N ILE A 741 -10.28 -0.23 -7.75
CA ILE A 741 -10.48 0.18 -9.14
C ILE A 741 -10.81 -0.98 -10.10
N GLY A 742 -10.33 -2.19 -9.84
CA GLY A 742 -10.66 -3.37 -10.66
C GLY A 742 -12.16 -3.68 -10.70
N GLN A 743 -12.87 -3.51 -9.58
CA GLN A 743 -14.32 -3.67 -9.52
C GLN A 743 -15.03 -2.55 -10.29
N VAL A 744 -14.58 -1.29 -10.12
CA VAL A 744 -15.15 -0.14 -10.82
C VAL A 744 -15.11 -0.32 -12.34
N ILE A 745 -13.98 -0.79 -12.88
CA ILE A 745 -13.83 -1.04 -14.32
C ILE A 745 -14.88 -2.05 -14.81
N LEU A 746 -15.13 -3.11 -14.04
CA LEU A 746 -16.10 -4.14 -14.40
C LEU A 746 -17.55 -3.73 -14.16
N ASP A 747 -17.85 -2.93 -13.14
CA ASP A 747 -19.21 -2.47 -12.85
C ASP A 747 -19.74 -1.50 -13.92
N LEU A 748 -18.84 -0.85 -14.67
CA LEU A 748 -19.17 -0.03 -15.84
C LEU A 748 -19.50 -0.84 -17.10
N LEU A 749 -19.44 -2.18 -17.03
CA LEU A 749 -19.80 -3.08 -18.13
C LEU A 749 -21.11 -3.82 -17.85
N HIS A 750 -21.94 -3.90 -18.89
CA HIS A 750 -23.20 -4.63 -18.90
C HIS A 750 -23.32 -5.57 -20.11
N PRO A 751 -24.09 -6.66 -19.99
CA PRO A 751 -24.67 -7.21 -18.75
C PRO A 751 -23.59 -7.80 -17.82
N SER A 752 -23.94 -8.13 -16.58
CA SER A 752 -22.99 -8.64 -15.57
C SER A 752 -22.24 -9.91 -16.01
N GLY A 753 -22.88 -10.80 -16.76
CA GLY A 753 -22.22 -11.98 -17.33
C GLY A 753 -21.13 -11.63 -18.35
N PHE A 754 -21.35 -10.59 -19.17
CA PHE A 754 -20.35 -10.09 -20.11
C PHE A 754 -19.20 -9.39 -19.36
N SER A 755 -19.50 -8.59 -18.35
CA SER A 755 -18.50 -7.99 -17.47
C SER A 755 -17.57 -9.05 -16.84
N GLY A 756 -18.14 -10.16 -16.37
CA GLY A 756 -17.39 -11.32 -15.87
C GLY A 756 -16.43 -11.89 -16.92
N PHE A 757 -16.89 -12.09 -18.16
CA PHE A 757 -16.04 -12.52 -19.26
C PHE A 757 -14.89 -11.53 -19.54
N VAL A 758 -15.19 -10.23 -19.60
CA VAL A 758 -14.17 -9.19 -19.82
C VAL A 758 -13.13 -9.17 -18.70
N GLY A 759 -13.55 -9.29 -17.44
CA GLY A 759 -12.65 -9.36 -16.30
C GLY A 759 -11.67 -10.53 -16.37
N VAL A 760 -12.12 -11.71 -16.81
CA VAL A 760 -11.25 -12.86 -17.02
C VAL A 760 -10.25 -12.59 -18.15
N VAL A 761 -10.70 -12.04 -19.28
CA VAL A 761 -9.80 -11.69 -20.41
C VAL A 761 -8.78 -10.63 -20.00
N TYR A 762 -9.18 -9.63 -19.21
CA TYR A 762 -8.28 -8.62 -18.66
C TYR A 762 -7.26 -9.19 -17.68
N ALA A 763 -7.64 -10.19 -16.87
CA ALA A 763 -6.67 -10.93 -16.05
C ALA A 763 -5.67 -11.72 -16.91
N PHE A 764 -6.12 -12.32 -18.02
CA PHE A 764 -5.22 -12.98 -19.00
C PHE A 764 -4.32 -11.99 -19.76
N ALA A 765 -4.76 -10.75 -19.97
CA ALA A 765 -3.89 -9.70 -20.52
C ALA A 765 -2.72 -9.38 -19.57
N ALA A 766 -3.00 -9.32 -18.26
CA ALA A 766 -1.97 -9.12 -17.25
C ALA A 766 -1.01 -10.32 -17.16
N LEU A 767 -1.53 -11.55 -17.28
CA LEU A 767 -0.74 -12.79 -17.32
C LEU A 767 0.36 -12.74 -18.38
N ALA A 768 0.02 -12.28 -19.58
CA ALA A 768 0.92 -12.27 -20.72
C ALA A 768 2.01 -11.20 -20.57
N ASN A 769 1.64 -10.04 -20.02
CA ASN A 769 2.59 -9.03 -19.56
C ASN A 769 3.57 -9.56 -18.51
N LEU A 770 3.09 -10.29 -17.49
CA LEU A 770 3.95 -10.93 -16.49
C LEU A 770 5.01 -11.85 -17.14
N ALA A 771 4.60 -12.66 -18.11
CA ALA A 771 5.50 -13.57 -18.80
C ALA A 771 6.58 -12.81 -19.61
N ALA A 772 6.21 -11.74 -20.32
CA ALA A 772 7.16 -10.88 -21.02
C ALA A 772 8.16 -10.23 -20.05
N THR A 773 7.68 -9.76 -18.91
CA THR A 773 8.50 -9.14 -17.86
C THR A 773 9.47 -10.12 -17.21
N PHE A 774 9.06 -11.37 -16.96
CA PHE A 774 9.95 -12.42 -16.47
C PHE A 774 11.02 -12.79 -17.49
N TYR A 775 10.65 -12.84 -18.78
CA TYR A 775 11.60 -13.08 -19.86
C TYR A 775 12.70 -12.01 -19.90
N SER A 776 12.32 -10.73 -19.95
CA SER A 776 13.29 -9.62 -19.94
C SER A 776 14.14 -9.59 -18.66
N SER A 777 13.56 -9.96 -17.50
CA SER A 777 14.31 -10.06 -16.23
C SER A 777 15.36 -11.19 -16.27
N ALA A 778 15.00 -12.34 -16.85
CA ALA A 778 15.90 -13.47 -17.01
C ALA A 778 17.07 -13.17 -17.97
N LEU A 779 16.92 -12.21 -18.88
CA LEU A 779 18.01 -11.71 -19.72
C LEU A 779 18.86 -10.65 -18.99
N ALA A 780 18.22 -9.70 -18.31
CA ALA A 780 18.90 -8.64 -17.59
C ALA A 780 19.80 -9.17 -16.46
N VAL A 781 19.36 -10.21 -15.74
CA VAL A 781 20.15 -10.84 -14.67
C VAL A 781 21.47 -11.44 -15.19
N GLN A 782 21.52 -11.91 -16.44
CA GLN A 782 22.73 -12.45 -17.05
C GLN A 782 23.82 -11.39 -17.25
N VAL A 783 23.49 -10.10 -17.22
CA VAL A 783 24.45 -8.99 -17.26
C VAL A 783 25.27 -8.92 -15.96
N LEU A 784 24.68 -9.30 -14.82
CA LEU A 784 25.26 -9.12 -13.48
C LEU A 784 26.55 -9.90 -13.29
N HIS A 785 26.60 -11.12 -13.81
CA HIS A 785 27.74 -12.00 -13.62
C HIS A 785 27.83 -13.05 -14.73
N SER A 786 29.06 -13.37 -15.15
CA SER A 786 29.32 -14.37 -16.19
C SER A 786 28.74 -15.75 -15.83
N ARG A 787 28.85 -16.15 -14.57
CA ARG A 787 28.26 -17.42 -14.07
C ARG A 787 26.73 -17.48 -14.16
N PHE A 788 26.03 -16.35 -14.21
CA PHE A 788 24.56 -16.36 -14.31
C PHE A 788 24.07 -16.76 -15.70
N ILE A 789 24.95 -16.69 -16.72
CA ILE A 789 24.71 -17.22 -18.07
C ILE A 789 24.68 -18.77 -18.05
N GLU A 790 25.31 -19.40 -17.06
CA GLU A 790 25.34 -20.87 -16.93
C GLU A 790 24.02 -21.43 -16.38
N ILE A 791 23.25 -20.60 -15.66
CA ILE A 791 21.98 -20.97 -15.05
C ILE A 791 20.87 -20.93 -16.11
N PRO A 792 20.12 -22.03 -16.31
CA PRO A 792 18.99 -22.07 -17.23
C PRO A 792 17.96 -20.97 -17.00
N ARG A 793 17.36 -20.44 -18.07
CA ARG A 793 16.45 -19.27 -17.99
C ARG A 793 15.23 -19.53 -17.11
N PHE A 794 14.70 -20.75 -17.15
CA PHE A 794 13.53 -21.12 -16.38
C PHE A 794 13.73 -21.02 -14.85
N ILE A 795 14.97 -21.19 -14.36
CA ILE A 795 15.28 -21.04 -12.93
C ILE A 795 15.14 -19.56 -12.54
N TRP A 796 15.64 -18.64 -13.37
CA TRP A 796 15.48 -17.21 -13.14
C TRP A 796 14.02 -16.78 -13.18
N VAL A 797 13.25 -17.29 -14.14
CA VAL A 797 11.80 -17.06 -14.21
C VAL A 797 11.10 -17.52 -12.93
N LEU A 798 11.44 -18.71 -12.41
CA LEU A 798 10.90 -19.22 -11.15
C LEU A 798 11.24 -18.30 -9.96
N VAL A 799 12.50 -17.89 -9.83
CA VAL A 799 12.96 -16.99 -8.77
C VAL A 799 12.20 -15.66 -8.82
N PHE A 800 12.11 -15.04 -10.00
CA PHE A 800 11.40 -13.77 -10.15
C PHE A 800 9.90 -13.90 -9.95
N GLY A 801 9.27 -15.02 -10.37
CA GLY A 801 7.86 -15.27 -10.07
C GLY A 801 7.58 -15.42 -8.57
N VAL A 802 8.47 -16.08 -7.81
CA VAL A 802 8.34 -16.17 -6.34
C VAL A 802 8.48 -14.80 -5.68
N ILE A 803 9.44 -13.98 -6.14
CA ILE A 803 9.63 -12.61 -5.64
C ILE A 803 8.40 -11.76 -5.95
N THR A 804 7.92 -11.78 -7.20
CA THR A 804 6.70 -11.07 -7.61
C THR A 804 5.49 -11.51 -6.79
N LEU A 805 5.33 -12.82 -6.55
CA LEU A 805 4.25 -13.33 -5.70
C LEU A 805 4.31 -12.76 -4.29
N ALA A 806 5.49 -12.81 -3.65
CA ALA A 806 5.68 -12.31 -2.29
C ALA A 806 5.37 -10.81 -2.20
N LEU A 807 5.89 -10.01 -3.13
CA LEU A 807 5.68 -8.57 -3.17
C LEU A 807 4.22 -8.20 -3.50
N ALA A 808 3.59 -8.88 -4.45
CA ALA A 808 2.19 -8.64 -4.81
C ALA A 808 1.24 -8.99 -3.65
N LEU A 809 1.49 -10.08 -2.92
CA LEU A 809 0.72 -10.43 -1.72
C LEU A 809 0.86 -9.39 -0.61
N GLY A 810 2.05 -8.78 -0.46
CA GLY A 810 2.27 -7.68 0.49
C GLY A 810 1.61 -6.37 0.06
N GLY A 811 1.64 -6.04 -1.22
CA GLY A 811 1.13 -4.77 -1.77
C GLY A 811 -0.36 -4.75 -2.11
N ARG A 812 -1.07 -5.88 -2.00
CA ARG A 812 -2.47 -6.06 -2.48
C ARG A 812 -3.49 -5.06 -1.93
N ASN A 813 -3.28 -4.53 -0.72
CA ASN A 813 -4.21 -3.62 -0.04
C ASN A 813 -3.89 -2.13 -0.26
N VAL A 814 -2.79 -1.81 -0.96
CA VAL A 814 -2.29 -0.44 -1.14
C VAL A 814 -1.88 -0.19 -2.58
N PHE A 815 -2.73 -0.64 -3.51
CA PHE A 815 -2.42 -0.68 -4.94
C PHE A 815 -2.08 0.69 -5.53
N GLU A 816 -2.86 1.74 -5.23
CA GLU A 816 -2.57 3.09 -5.73
C GLU A 816 -1.24 3.61 -5.17
N HIS A 817 -0.92 3.33 -3.90
CA HIS A 817 0.37 3.72 -3.31
C HIS A 817 1.53 2.97 -3.96
N VAL A 818 1.37 1.70 -4.31
CA VAL A 818 2.39 0.95 -5.04
C VAL A 818 2.66 1.61 -6.40
N ILE A 819 1.62 1.97 -7.14
CA ILE A 819 1.76 2.63 -8.44
C ILE A 819 2.38 4.02 -8.29
N SER A 820 1.83 4.85 -7.41
CA SER A 820 2.27 6.24 -7.23
C SER A 820 3.70 6.33 -6.71
N ASN A 821 4.15 5.35 -5.91
CA ASN A 821 5.53 5.28 -5.44
C ASN A 821 6.50 4.76 -6.48
N LEU A 822 6.13 3.68 -7.17
CA LEU A 822 7.05 2.97 -8.03
C LEU A 822 7.30 3.75 -9.33
N LEU A 823 6.25 4.17 -10.03
CA LEU A 823 6.38 4.69 -11.40
C LEU A 823 7.28 5.94 -11.53
N PRO A 824 7.21 6.94 -10.63
CA PRO A 824 8.15 8.07 -10.67
C PRO A 824 9.59 7.63 -10.41
N ILE A 825 9.82 6.75 -9.43
CA ILE A 825 11.17 6.23 -9.11
C ILE A 825 11.80 5.52 -10.31
N LEU A 826 10.99 4.83 -11.12
CA LEU A 826 11.45 4.24 -12.38
C LEU A 826 11.95 5.31 -13.37
N GLY A 827 11.27 6.46 -13.44
CA GLY A 827 11.70 7.62 -14.22
C GLY A 827 13.08 8.12 -13.81
N TYR A 828 13.34 8.23 -12.50
CA TYR A 828 14.56 8.85 -11.98
C TYR A 828 15.83 8.22 -12.54
N TRP A 829 15.93 6.89 -12.47
CA TRP A 829 17.13 6.20 -12.92
C TRP A 829 17.16 6.03 -14.45
N THR A 830 16.00 5.85 -15.10
CA THR A 830 15.95 5.65 -16.55
C THR A 830 16.23 6.91 -17.35
N ILE A 831 15.84 8.10 -16.85
CA ILE A 831 16.30 9.38 -17.41
C ILE A 831 17.81 9.49 -17.32
N CYS A 832 18.40 9.17 -16.17
CA CYS A 832 19.85 9.19 -15.99
C CYS A 832 20.53 8.21 -16.96
N PHE A 833 20.07 6.96 -16.98
CA PHE A 833 20.56 5.90 -17.85
C PHE A 833 20.53 6.31 -19.33
N SER A 834 19.37 6.76 -19.82
CA SER A 834 19.21 7.18 -21.21
C SER A 834 20.04 8.42 -21.56
N SER A 835 20.13 9.41 -20.66
CA SER A 835 20.96 10.61 -20.84
C SER A 835 22.45 10.25 -20.99
N VAL A 836 22.94 9.34 -20.13
CA VAL A 836 24.31 8.81 -20.19
C VAL A 836 24.57 8.14 -21.55
N LEU A 837 23.68 7.24 -21.98
CA LEU A 837 23.81 6.59 -23.28
C LEU A 837 23.74 7.58 -24.45
N PHE A 838 22.88 8.60 -24.35
CA PHE A 838 22.68 9.60 -25.40
C PHE A 838 23.96 10.39 -25.64
N ILE A 839 24.56 10.91 -24.58
CA ILE A 839 25.80 11.66 -24.67
C ILE A 839 26.95 10.74 -25.09
N GLU A 840 27.04 9.53 -24.55
CA GLU A 840 28.07 8.58 -24.97
C GLU A 840 27.97 8.33 -26.48
N HIS A 841 26.76 8.05 -27.00
CA HIS A 841 26.52 7.75 -28.41
C HIS A 841 26.85 8.90 -29.35
N TYR A 842 26.42 10.13 -29.05
CA TYR A 842 26.56 11.26 -29.99
C TYR A 842 27.84 12.09 -29.79
N VAL A 843 28.37 12.17 -28.57
CA VAL A 843 29.50 13.04 -28.25
C VAL A 843 30.82 12.26 -28.21
N PHE A 844 30.87 11.15 -27.47
CA PHE A 844 32.13 10.47 -27.19
C PHE A 844 32.43 9.35 -28.17
N ARG A 845 31.46 8.52 -28.55
CA ARG A 845 31.67 7.39 -29.47
C ARG A 845 32.24 7.82 -30.82
N PRO A 846 31.77 8.89 -31.50
CA PRO A 846 32.37 9.34 -32.75
C PRO A 846 33.83 9.81 -32.59
N ARG A 847 34.19 10.34 -31.41
CA ARG A 847 35.56 10.78 -31.09
C ARG A 847 36.50 9.62 -30.74
N LEU A 848 35.94 8.51 -30.27
CA LEU A 848 36.68 7.30 -29.87
C LEU A 848 36.72 6.23 -30.97
N GLY A 849 36.29 6.54 -32.20
CA GLY A 849 36.32 5.61 -33.34
C GLY A 849 35.12 4.65 -33.43
N GLY A 850 34.05 4.90 -32.69
CA GLY A 850 32.79 4.14 -32.78
C GLY A 850 32.62 3.04 -31.70
N TYR A 851 31.92 1.97 -32.07
CA TYR A 851 31.63 0.83 -31.20
C TYR A 851 32.56 -0.35 -31.53
N ASP A 852 33.37 -0.78 -30.55
CA ASP A 852 34.13 -2.04 -30.64
C ASP A 852 33.22 -3.22 -30.28
N LEU A 853 32.66 -3.88 -31.29
CA LEU A 853 31.69 -4.97 -31.13
C LEU A 853 32.30 -6.27 -30.62
N GLU A 854 33.58 -6.51 -30.88
CA GLU A 854 34.29 -7.72 -30.45
C GLU A 854 34.80 -7.58 -29.00
N GLY A 855 35.12 -6.36 -28.58
CA GLY A 855 35.63 -6.05 -27.25
C GLY A 855 34.59 -5.89 -26.14
N TRP A 856 33.30 -6.13 -26.38
CA TRP A 856 32.21 -5.80 -25.43
C TRP A 856 32.22 -6.59 -24.10
N ARG A 857 33.01 -7.68 -24.03
CA ARG A 857 33.27 -8.47 -22.81
C ARG A 857 34.64 -8.23 -22.19
N ASP A 858 35.52 -7.52 -22.88
CA ASP A 858 36.89 -7.29 -22.42
C ASP A 858 36.95 -5.99 -21.61
N SER A 859 37.24 -6.11 -20.31
CA SER A 859 37.36 -4.97 -19.40
C SER A 859 38.46 -3.99 -19.81
N LYS A 860 39.42 -4.40 -20.67
CA LYS A 860 40.49 -3.54 -21.19
C LYS A 860 40.04 -2.72 -22.41
N ARG A 861 39.04 -3.19 -23.16
CA ARG A 861 38.51 -2.52 -24.36
C ARG A 861 37.26 -1.70 -24.08
N THR A 862 36.52 -2.02 -23.02
CA THR A 862 35.41 -1.18 -22.55
C THR A 862 35.91 -0.01 -21.69
N PRO A 863 35.12 1.07 -21.58
CA PRO A 863 35.37 2.12 -20.59
C PRO A 863 35.49 1.57 -19.16
N VAL A 864 36.16 2.32 -18.29
CA VAL A 864 36.20 2.00 -16.85
C VAL A 864 34.80 2.13 -16.24
N GLY A 865 34.04 3.14 -16.68
CA GLY A 865 32.65 3.34 -16.30
C GLY A 865 32.46 4.18 -15.04
N LEU A 866 33.54 4.76 -14.50
CA LEU A 866 33.52 5.57 -13.29
C LEU A 866 32.69 6.83 -13.51
N ALA A 867 32.77 7.44 -14.70
CA ALA A 867 31.98 8.62 -15.04
C ALA A 867 30.47 8.34 -15.01
N ALA A 868 30.04 7.23 -15.61
CA ALA A 868 28.63 6.84 -15.67
C ALA A 868 28.09 6.45 -14.30
N VAL A 869 28.85 5.69 -13.51
CA VAL A 869 28.45 5.28 -12.15
C VAL A 869 28.40 6.48 -11.22
N ALA A 870 29.39 7.39 -11.27
CA ALA A 870 29.37 8.62 -10.48
C ALA A 870 28.17 9.50 -10.85
N THR A 871 27.84 9.60 -12.14
CA THR A 871 26.63 10.32 -12.60
C THR A 871 25.37 9.67 -12.04
N LEU A 872 25.24 8.35 -12.15
CA LEU A 872 24.08 7.62 -11.63
C LEU A 872 23.89 7.81 -10.12
N LEU A 873 24.95 7.65 -9.33
CA LEU A 873 24.89 7.84 -7.88
C LEU A 873 24.54 9.28 -7.50
N THR A 874 25.07 10.26 -8.24
CA THR A 874 24.74 11.68 -8.05
C THR A 874 23.27 11.95 -8.36
N CYS A 875 22.76 11.42 -9.47
CA CYS A 875 21.35 11.57 -9.84
C CYS A 875 20.41 10.89 -8.84
N ILE A 876 20.76 9.70 -8.34
CA ILE A 876 20.01 9.03 -7.28
C ILE A 876 20.04 9.87 -5.99
N GLY A 877 21.18 10.43 -5.61
CA GLY A 877 21.27 11.28 -4.42
C GLY A 877 20.43 12.56 -4.54
N LEU A 878 20.45 13.20 -5.72
CA LEU A 878 19.70 14.43 -5.97
C LEU A 878 18.20 14.20 -6.16
N SER A 879 17.76 13.01 -6.57
CA SER A 879 16.32 12.71 -6.67
C SER A 879 15.63 12.84 -5.31
N PHE A 880 16.29 12.44 -4.20
CA PHE A 880 15.77 12.64 -2.84
C PHE A 880 15.49 14.11 -2.48
N LEU A 881 16.03 15.08 -3.22
CA LEU A 881 15.68 16.49 -2.99
C LEU A 881 14.28 16.81 -3.52
N GLY A 882 13.93 16.29 -4.69
CA GLY A 882 12.69 16.55 -5.42
C GLY A 882 11.62 15.46 -5.31
N MET A 883 11.92 14.34 -4.65
CA MET A 883 11.06 13.17 -4.55
C MET A 883 9.81 13.45 -3.73
N CYS A 884 8.64 13.02 -4.20
CA CYS A 884 7.38 13.14 -3.46
C CYS A 884 6.67 11.78 -3.41
N GLN A 885 7.03 10.96 -2.43
CA GLN A 885 6.47 9.63 -2.23
C GLN A 885 5.75 9.52 -0.89
N THR A 886 4.86 8.54 -0.78
CA THR A 886 4.06 8.31 0.44
C THR A 886 4.91 8.09 1.70
N TRP A 887 6.11 7.54 1.55
CA TRP A 887 7.05 7.26 2.65
C TRP A 887 8.12 8.35 2.82
N PHE A 888 8.28 9.25 1.85
CA PHE A 888 9.30 10.29 1.90
C PHE A 888 8.97 11.45 0.95
N VAL A 889 9.00 12.67 1.50
CA VAL A 889 8.86 13.91 0.73
C VAL A 889 10.13 14.74 0.90
N GLY A 890 10.79 15.01 -0.23
CA GLY A 890 12.04 15.76 -0.31
C GLY A 890 11.87 17.25 0.03
N PRO A 891 12.95 17.93 0.45
CA PRO A 891 12.92 19.33 0.84
C PRO A 891 12.44 20.28 -0.26
N ILE A 892 12.71 19.99 -1.53
CA ILE A 892 12.21 20.79 -2.67
C ILE A 892 10.75 20.44 -2.93
N ALA A 893 10.40 19.16 -2.92
CA ALA A 893 9.02 18.71 -3.11
C ALA A 893 8.06 19.33 -2.09
N LYS A 894 8.45 19.40 -0.81
CA LYS A 894 7.67 20.02 0.28
C LYS A 894 7.31 21.50 0.06
N GLN A 895 8.06 22.20 -0.80
CA GLN A 895 7.78 23.61 -1.10
C GLN A 895 6.65 23.75 -2.12
N ILE A 896 6.29 22.68 -2.84
CA ILE A 896 5.31 22.68 -3.92
C ILE A 896 3.95 22.19 -3.39
N GLY A 897 3.35 23.02 -2.54
CA GLY A 897 2.03 22.75 -1.96
C GLY A 897 2.04 21.87 -0.71
N ALA A 898 0.87 21.70 -0.13
CA ALA A 898 0.67 21.07 1.17
C ALA A 898 0.99 19.57 1.17
N TYR A 899 0.82 18.91 0.02
CA TYR A 899 1.11 17.49 -0.16
C TYR A 899 2.48 17.24 -0.83
N GLY A 900 3.12 18.30 -1.30
CA GLY A 900 4.32 18.27 -2.10
C GLY A 900 4.05 17.98 -3.59
N GLY A 901 5.08 18.20 -4.41
CA GLY A 901 5.07 17.89 -5.83
C GLY A 901 6.36 17.20 -6.24
N ASP A 902 6.25 16.06 -6.93
CA ASP A 902 7.43 15.35 -7.41
C ASP A 902 8.11 16.13 -8.53
N VAL A 903 9.37 16.50 -8.31
CA VAL A 903 10.20 17.22 -9.27
C VAL A 903 11.53 16.53 -9.57
N SER A 904 11.69 15.27 -9.18
CA SER A 904 12.97 14.56 -9.32
C SER A 904 13.36 14.32 -10.77
N ASP A 905 12.42 13.91 -11.61
CA ASP A 905 12.65 13.66 -13.05
C ASP A 905 13.22 14.91 -13.74
N TYR A 906 12.67 16.07 -13.41
CA TYR A 906 13.07 17.38 -13.96
C TYR A 906 14.44 17.84 -13.45
N ILE A 907 14.83 17.45 -12.24
CA ILE A 907 16.19 17.70 -11.75
C ILE A 907 17.16 16.80 -12.53
N ILE A 908 16.82 15.52 -12.69
CA ILE A 908 17.71 14.54 -13.30
C ILE A 908 17.91 14.79 -14.80
N ILE A 909 16.87 15.22 -15.52
CA ILE A 909 16.98 15.54 -16.96
C ILE A 909 18.00 16.65 -17.23
N VAL A 910 18.24 17.55 -16.26
CA VAL A 910 19.24 18.62 -16.36
C VAL A 910 20.60 18.15 -15.85
N VAL A 911 20.63 17.49 -14.68
CA VAL A 911 21.89 17.15 -14.02
C VAL A 911 22.62 16.01 -14.71
N ALA A 912 21.92 14.96 -15.15
CA ALA A 912 22.55 13.78 -15.74
C ALA A 912 23.39 14.12 -16.99
N PRO A 913 22.88 14.92 -17.95
CA PRO A 913 23.66 15.35 -19.10
C PRO A 913 24.94 16.11 -18.75
N ILE A 914 24.84 17.09 -17.87
CA ILE A 914 25.95 17.96 -17.48
C ILE A 914 27.03 17.15 -16.75
N MET A 915 26.61 16.38 -15.75
CA MET A 915 27.52 15.59 -14.92
C MET A 915 28.25 14.54 -15.76
N TYR A 916 27.52 13.80 -16.61
CA TYR A 916 28.15 12.79 -17.44
C TYR A 916 29.15 13.39 -18.42
N PHE A 917 28.81 14.50 -19.09
CA PHE A 917 29.72 15.16 -20.03
C PHE A 917 31.03 15.57 -19.35
N LEU A 918 30.96 16.16 -18.16
CA LEU A 918 32.13 16.59 -17.39
C LEU A 918 32.96 15.39 -16.91
N CYS A 919 32.31 14.43 -16.24
CA CYS A 919 32.99 13.25 -15.70
C CYS A 919 33.61 12.39 -16.79
N ARG A 920 32.93 12.21 -17.93
CA ARG A 920 33.43 11.40 -19.05
C ARG A 920 34.59 12.07 -19.76
N SER A 921 34.55 13.39 -19.93
CA SER A 921 35.69 14.16 -20.46
C SER A 921 36.93 14.04 -19.56
N TRP A 922 36.73 13.96 -18.24
CA TRP A 922 37.82 13.72 -17.29
C TRP A 922 38.32 12.27 -17.33
N GLU A 923 37.42 11.28 -17.35
CA GLU A 923 37.76 9.85 -17.40
C GLU A 923 38.63 9.53 -18.63
N ILE A 924 38.28 10.06 -19.81
CA ILE A 924 39.05 9.87 -21.04
C ILE A 924 40.44 10.52 -20.92
N LYS A 925 40.56 11.70 -20.29
CA LYS A 925 41.86 12.35 -20.08
C LYS A 925 42.79 11.55 -19.17
N VAL A 926 42.25 10.88 -18.16
CA VAL A 926 43.04 10.14 -17.16
C VAL A 926 43.37 8.72 -17.63
N PHE A 927 42.39 8.00 -18.19
CA PHE A 927 42.52 6.57 -18.51
C PHE A 927 42.65 6.28 -20.01
N GLY A 928 42.45 7.28 -20.88
CA GLY A 928 42.54 7.15 -22.33
C GLY A 928 41.36 6.42 -22.99
N ARG A 929 40.28 6.12 -22.25
CA ARG A 929 39.15 5.30 -22.74
C ARG A 929 37.82 5.56 -22.06
#